data_AF-A0A2D5SA42-F1
#
_entry.id   AF-A0A2D5SA42-F1
#
_cell.length_a   1.000
_cell.length_b   1.000
_cell.length_c   1.000
_cell.angle_alpha   90.00
_cell.angle_beta   90.00
_cell.angle_gamma   90.00
#
_symmetry.space_group_name_H-M   'P 1'
#
loop_
_entity.id
_entity.type
_entity.pdbx_description
1 polymer ?
#
loop_
_entity_poly.entity_id
_entity_poly.type
_entity_poly.pdbx_seq_one_letter_code
_entity_poly.pdbx_strand_id
1 'polypeptide(L)'
;MRDCGCLAVKLLIYRLLFFAGLFFAGLCCKTAHADTLVLTTLDEFGEPLPCRILVRGSDGRCAVPDDAVTLQTGQDRWFMSSGRCRVNVPNGDAMVRIERGPEYVRIKEHLRISSGSASKTYQLRRWIDMRQRGYLCGENHLHVDSVQLAPMLVSEGLDFGTSLTWWRGPDERRPVPKGEGRVRLLEFAGHKVPTSIYDAELEYAWGAAYIQNLPAPLPLEAEPNRPNLDYLRHAAAAGAIVHYQGGWSREVLLDALLGCVHTVNVCNNNFALHRFQPRSRYSNLLEVQNFPVYADTDIGMLKMNTDTYYRLLNCGLRLAAGSGSATGVKQAPVGYNRAYVRSAPGDSLDEFYKAWKAGRNFVTNGPMLMLRTESGGGPGDTIQLPKEGGTIKVHVEAHFDQPLASLEIVVNGEVAKAMKFKSAKSISSTIELRIAEGSWITARCTAEDRLLSDNELKAYKDPSANNSFRVAPSRLRFAHTSPIYVTVDGQHVSVRKSVVEGFQMLERFEAFSRKNAGARYQATMTNALETARARLLAKAARQPGDEPPSYSIHRTMSEITIDGRLDEAAWRGATAVGDFKFPWWKTGLKEQTVSKLLWNDEFLYVAFRCDDAHIWAEQIERDSPVYQDDCVELFTAPNSVHPFNYFNIEMNVGGAFLDRHHPSGPGKAETPNWNARGVRIATTVDGTLNDDTDTDRSWMLEAAIPFANFASVAQHTPPHLEDVWHLNLNRLGGKTNPQYSQWSPGRTERPQFHAPQYFGRVIFRE
;
A
#
# COMPACT_ATOMS: atom_id res chain seq x y z
N MET A 1 29.28 13.58 47.71
CA MET A 1 29.57 14.90 48.30
C MET A 1 28.41 15.80 47.90
N ARG A 2 27.39 15.91 48.77
CA ARG A 2 27.09 17.06 49.67
C ARG A 2 26.70 18.31 48.85
N ASP A 3 25.56 18.98 49.01
CA ASP A 3 24.47 18.93 50.00
C ASP A 3 23.21 19.66 49.48
N CYS A 4 22.10 19.36 50.17
CA CYS A 4 20.75 19.95 50.34
C CYS A 4 20.59 21.49 50.13
N GLY A 5 19.42 22.12 49.99
CA GLY A 5 18.00 21.83 50.31
C GLY A 5 17.31 23.07 50.94
N CYS A 6 15.97 23.17 50.83
CA CYS A 6 15.01 24.16 51.41
C CYS A 6 15.00 25.59 50.81
N LEU A 7 13.91 26.20 50.32
CA LEU A 7 12.48 26.31 50.70
C LEU A 7 12.17 27.26 51.89
N ALA A 8 11.54 28.40 51.54
CA ALA A 8 10.43 29.11 52.23
C ALA A 8 10.66 30.47 52.94
N VAL A 9 9.60 31.31 52.78
CA VAL A 9 9.10 32.47 53.58
C VAL A 9 9.60 33.87 53.14
N LYS A 10 8.84 34.66 52.35
CA LYS A 10 7.63 35.50 52.60
C LYS A 10 7.88 36.89 53.23
N LEU A 11 7.31 37.90 52.55
CA LEU A 11 6.80 39.22 52.98
C LEU A 11 7.73 40.46 53.07
N LEU A 12 7.14 41.59 52.65
CA LEU A 12 7.53 43.02 52.65
C LEU A 12 8.17 43.50 51.32
N ILE A 13 7.62 44.41 50.50
CA ILE A 13 6.74 45.57 50.75
C ILE A 13 5.88 45.83 49.50
N TYR A 14 4.56 45.81 49.67
CA TYR A 14 3.57 46.43 48.80
C TYR A 14 3.15 47.74 49.49
N ARG A 15 3.57 48.91 48.98
CA ARG A 15 2.92 50.23 49.14
C ARG A 15 3.84 51.31 48.55
N LEU A 16 3.21 52.29 47.90
CA LEU A 16 3.79 53.44 47.16
C LEU A 16 4.15 53.14 45.70
N LEU A 17 3.13 53.23 44.84
CA LEU A 17 3.04 54.24 43.76
C LEU A 17 1.68 54.09 43.08
N PHE A 18 0.63 54.43 43.83
CA PHE A 18 -0.67 54.84 43.30
C PHE A 18 -0.55 56.37 43.10
N PHE A 19 -1.00 56.89 41.96
CA PHE A 19 -0.92 58.30 41.48
C PHE A 19 0.30 58.67 40.62
N ALA A 20 0.32 58.18 39.38
CA ALA A 20 0.76 58.96 38.21
C ALA A 20 0.32 58.20 36.94
N GLY A 21 -0.88 58.49 36.44
CA GLY A 21 -1.44 57.78 35.29
C GLY A 21 -2.74 58.37 34.79
N LEU A 22 -2.80 59.68 34.60
CA LEU A 22 -3.89 60.38 33.94
C LEU A 22 -3.26 61.55 33.19
N PHE A 23 -2.98 61.36 31.90
CA PHE A 23 -3.24 62.30 30.80
C PHE A 23 -2.60 61.77 29.49
N PHE A 24 -3.44 61.65 28.45
CA PHE A 24 -3.13 61.48 27.01
C PHE A 24 -2.53 60.17 26.49
N ALA A 25 -3.44 59.22 26.19
CA ALA A 25 -3.53 58.61 24.86
C ALA A 25 -4.96 58.07 24.66
N GLY A 26 -5.91 58.98 24.42
CA GLY A 26 -7.22 58.63 23.88
C GLY A 26 -7.08 58.16 22.44
N LEU A 27 -6.61 56.93 22.24
CA LEU A 27 -6.92 56.20 21.02
C LEU A 27 -8.37 55.75 21.15
N CYS A 28 -9.21 56.30 20.28
CA CYS A 28 -10.61 56.00 20.11
C CYS A 28 -10.81 54.47 20.05
N CYS A 29 -11.13 53.85 21.19
CA CYS A 29 -11.64 52.49 21.23
C CYS A 29 -13.08 52.57 20.73
N LYS A 30 -13.24 52.64 19.39
CA LYS A 30 -14.54 52.41 18.77
C LYS A 30 -14.97 51.02 19.21
N THR A 31 -15.91 50.93 20.13
CA THR A 31 -16.70 49.72 20.34
C THR A 31 -17.31 49.41 18.97
N ALA A 32 -16.76 48.43 18.27
CA ALA A 32 -17.32 47.99 17.00
C ALA A 32 -18.72 47.46 17.30
N HIS A 33 -19.76 48.25 16.98
CA HIS A 33 -21.13 47.75 17.00
C HIS A 33 -21.18 46.56 16.04
N ALA A 34 -21.58 45.40 16.56
CA ALA A 34 -21.83 44.21 15.77
C ALA A 34 -23.26 44.30 15.23
N ASP A 35 -23.41 44.20 13.92
CA ASP A 35 -24.71 44.18 13.24
C ASP A 35 -25.06 42.74 12.83
N THR A 36 -26.36 42.46 12.77
CA THR A 36 -26.85 41.13 12.37
C THR A 36 -26.84 41.01 10.84
N LEU A 37 -26.05 40.08 10.31
CA LEU A 37 -26.06 39.65 8.92
C LEU A 37 -26.94 38.41 8.78
N VAL A 38 -27.95 38.48 7.91
CA VAL A 38 -28.82 37.37 7.52
C VAL A 38 -28.33 36.78 6.21
N LEU A 39 -27.98 35.50 6.21
CA LEU A 39 -27.58 34.78 5.01
C LEU A 39 -28.60 33.71 4.67
N THR A 40 -29.02 33.67 3.40
CA THR A 40 -29.91 32.63 2.85
C THR A 40 -29.19 31.92 1.71
N THR A 41 -29.15 30.60 1.72
CA THR A 41 -28.58 29.76 0.65
C THR A 41 -29.66 28.90 0.05
N LEU A 42 -29.81 28.98 -1.27
CA LEU A 42 -30.86 28.32 -2.04
C LEU A 42 -30.24 27.38 -3.09
N ASP A 43 -30.98 26.35 -3.47
CA ASP A 43 -30.67 25.53 -4.63
C ASP A 43 -31.12 26.18 -5.95
N GLU A 44 -30.97 25.45 -7.06
CA GLU A 44 -31.36 25.90 -8.39
C GLU A 44 -32.88 26.08 -8.57
N PHE A 45 -33.70 25.51 -7.68
CA PHE A 45 -35.15 25.63 -7.67
C PHE A 45 -35.65 26.72 -6.70
N GLY A 46 -34.74 27.35 -5.95
CA GLY A 46 -35.07 28.39 -4.98
C GLY A 46 -35.42 27.86 -3.59
N GLU A 47 -35.20 26.57 -3.33
CA GLU A 47 -35.46 25.95 -2.02
C GLU A 47 -34.26 26.12 -1.08
N PRO A 48 -34.47 26.24 0.25
CA PRO A 48 -33.38 26.31 1.22
C PRO A 48 -32.42 25.14 1.09
N LEU A 49 -31.12 25.45 0.94
CA LEU A 49 -30.09 24.46 0.72
C LEU A 49 -29.06 24.50 1.86
N PRO A 50 -28.95 23.42 2.67
CA PRO A 50 -27.93 23.33 3.69
C PRO A 50 -26.51 23.37 3.11
N CYS A 51 -25.60 24.03 3.82
CA CYS A 51 -24.22 24.15 3.40
C CYS A 51 -23.33 24.57 4.56
N ARG A 52 -22.01 24.49 4.34
CA ARG A 52 -21.00 25.02 5.24
C ARG A 52 -20.72 26.48 4.88
N ILE A 53 -20.70 27.35 5.89
CA ILE A 53 -20.42 28.79 5.74
C ILE A 53 -19.26 29.21 6.66
N LEU A 54 -18.39 30.08 6.15
CA LEU A 54 -17.38 30.81 6.92
C LEU A 54 -17.62 32.30 6.73
N VAL A 55 -17.77 33.03 7.83
CA VAL A 55 -17.86 34.49 7.83
C VAL A 55 -16.70 35.04 8.65
N ARG A 56 -15.89 35.92 8.05
CA ARG A 56 -14.76 36.60 8.73
C ARG A 56 -14.99 38.10 8.69
N GLY A 57 -15.04 38.72 9.87
CA GLY A 57 -15.19 40.16 10.01
C GLY A 57 -13.92 40.96 9.74
N SER A 58 -14.06 42.29 9.77
CA SER A 58 -12.96 43.25 9.58
C SER A 58 -11.89 43.19 10.68
N ASP A 59 -12.24 42.64 11.84
CA ASP A 59 -11.34 42.36 12.96
C ASP A 59 -10.52 41.08 12.78
N GLY A 60 -10.70 40.37 11.66
CA GLY A 60 -10.03 39.11 11.32
C GLY A 60 -10.61 37.87 12.01
N ARG A 61 -11.63 38.02 12.86
CA ARG A 61 -12.24 36.90 13.60
C ARG A 61 -13.36 36.24 12.79
N CYS A 62 -13.56 34.95 13.02
CA CYS A 62 -14.66 34.20 12.41
C CYS A 62 -15.94 34.38 13.23
N ALA A 63 -17.02 34.81 12.57
CA ALA A 63 -18.35 34.92 13.14
C ALA A 63 -19.13 33.61 12.93
N VAL A 64 -19.72 33.09 14.01
CA VAL A 64 -20.55 31.87 13.99
C VAL A 64 -21.84 32.12 14.76
N PRO A 65 -22.99 31.52 14.37
CA PRO A 65 -24.18 31.52 15.21
C PRO A 65 -23.94 30.70 16.50
N ASP A 66 -24.59 31.09 17.61
CA ASP A 66 -24.36 30.49 18.93
C ASP A 66 -24.68 28.98 18.97
N ASP A 67 -25.77 28.57 18.35
CA ASP A 67 -26.25 27.17 18.37
C ASP A 67 -25.78 26.35 17.15
N ALA A 68 -24.89 26.89 16.32
CA ALA A 68 -24.46 26.19 15.12
C ALA A 68 -23.43 25.09 15.43
N VAL A 69 -23.58 23.94 14.78
CA VAL A 69 -22.47 22.98 14.68
C VAL A 69 -21.33 23.66 13.91
N THR A 70 -20.11 23.57 14.44
CA THR A 70 -18.93 24.23 13.87
C THR A 70 -17.82 23.25 13.53
N LEU A 71 -16.96 23.65 12.60
CA LEU A 71 -15.77 22.93 12.20
C LEU A 71 -14.57 23.87 12.14
N GLN A 72 -13.49 23.52 12.83
CA GLN A 72 -12.24 24.26 12.77
C GLN A 72 -11.31 23.71 11.67
N THR A 73 -10.81 24.57 10.79
CA THR A 73 -9.77 24.25 9.80
C THR A 73 -8.68 25.31 9.81
N GLY A 74 -7.53 25.02 10.41
CA GLY A 74 -6.49 26.03 10.61
C GLY A 74 -7.00 27.13 11.52
N GLN A 75 -6.96 28.38 11.07
CA GLN A 75 -7.53 29.54 11.78
C GLN A 75 -9.00 29.80 11.41
N ASP A 76 -9.55 29.08 10.42
CA ASP A 76 -10.92 29.28 9.95
C ASP A 76 -11.89 28.46 10.79
N ARG A 77 -12.96 29.11 11.28
CA ARG A 77 -14.08 28.45 11.96
C ARG A 77 -15.31 28.51 11.09
N TRP A 78 -15.71 27.35 10.59
CA TRP A 78 -16.88 27.16 9.74
C TRP A 78 -18.10 26.77 10.59
N PHE A 79 -19.30 27.01 10.07
CA PHE A 79 -20.55 26.55 10.67
C PHE A 79 -21.48 25.93 9.63
N MET A 80 -22.34 25.02 10.08
CA MET A 80 -23.33 24.33 9.23
C MET A 80 -24.64 25.12 9.26
N SER A 81 -25.10 25.55 8.09
CA SER A 81 -26.34 26.29 7.90
C SER A 81 -27.43 25.36 7.39
N SER A 82 -28.66 25.55 7.86
CA SER A 82 -29.86 24.85 7.37
C SER A 82 -30.44 25.44 6.08
N GLY A 83 -29.75 26.40 5.46
CA GLY A 83 -30.26 27.19 4.32
C GLY A 83 -30.58 28.64 4.68
N ARG A 84 -30.69 28.96 5.97
CA ARG A 84 -30.84 30.34 6.47
C ARG A 84 -30.21 30.49 7.83
N CYS A 85 -29.39 31.52 8.02
CA CYS A 85 -28.72 31.79 9.29
C CYS A 85 -28.63 33.29 9.60
N ARG A 86 -28.40 33.61 10.88
CA ARG A 86 -28.10 34.95 11.38
C ARG A 86 -26.76 34.91 12.08
N VAL A 87 -25.87 35.83 11.72
CA VAL A 87 -24.54 35.95 12.33
C VAL A 87 -24.27 37.40 12.70
N ASN A 88 -23.67 37.61 13.87
CA ASN A 88 -23.26 38.94 14.31
C ASN A 88 -21.86 39.22 13.79
N VAL A 89 -21.70 40.29 13.01
CA VAL A 89 -20.42 40.66 12.38
C VAL A 89 -20.12 42.12 12.70
N PRO A 90 -18.86 42.47 13.03
CA PRO A 90 -18.47 43.86 13.20
C PRO A 90 -18.79 44.69 11.94
N ASN A 91 -19.19 45.94 12.15
CA ASN A 91 -19.27 46.91 11.05
C ASN A 91 -17.97 46.98 10.24
N GLY A 92 -18.09 47.10 8.91
CA GLY A 92 -16.98 47.14 7.97
C GLY A 92 -16.97 45.95 7.00
N ASP A 93 -15.80 45.64 6.45
CA ASP A 93 -15.68 44.59 5.44
C ASP A 93 -15.75 43.19 6.08
N ALA A 94 -16.53 42.30 5.49
CA ALA A 94 -16.67 40.91 5.88
C ALA A 94 -16.45 39.99 4.69
N MET A 95 -15.63 38.94 4.85
CA MET A 95 -15.50 37.88 3.85
C MET A 95 -16.48 36.76 4.17
N VAL A 96 -17.21 36.29 3.16
CA VAL A 96 -18.12 35.15 3.22
C VAL A 96 -17.62 34.06 2.27
N ARG A 97 -17.49 32.83 2.78
CA ARG A 97 -17.25 31.61 1.98
C ARG A 97 -18.36 30.61 2.19
N ILE A 98 -18.84 30.01 1.11
CA ILE A 98 -19.95 29.04 1.12
C ILE A 98 -19.57 27.82 0.28
N GLU A 99 -19.69 26.63 0.87
CA GLU A 99 -19.31 25.37 0.24
C GLU A 99 -20.34 24.26 0.57
N ARG A 100 -20.64 23.40 -0.41
CA ARG A 100 -21.50 22.20 -0.26
C ARG A 100 -20.86 21.03 -1.01
N GLY A 101 -19.93 20.35 -0.36
CA GLY A 101 -19.18 19.25 -0.98
C GLY A 101 -18.48 19.64 -2.30
N PRO A 102 -18.05 18.66 -3.10
CA PRO A 102 -17.32 18.91 -4.34
C PRO A 102 -18.22 19.17 -5.58
N GLU A 103 -19.53 18.94 -5.51
CA GLU A 103 -20.45 19.03 -6.68
C GLU A 103 -20.99 20.44 -6.96
N TYR A 104 -20.77 21.38 -6.03
CA TYR A 104 -21.24 22.75 -6.12
C TYR A 104 -20.10 23.75 -6.31
N VAL A 105 -20.40 24.83 -7.03
CA VAL A 105 -19.44 25.93 -7.21
C VAL A 105 -19.24 26.63 -5.88
N ARG A 106 -17.98 26.73 -5.44
CA ARG A 106 -17.63 27.37 -4.18
C ARG A 106 -17.71 28.88 -4.31
N ILE A 107 -18.25 29.54 -3.29
CA ILE A 107 -18.42 31.00 -3.25
C ILE A 107 -17.41 31.60 -2.28
N LYS A 108 -16.80 32.71 -2.69
CA LYS A 108 -15.97 33.58 -1.85
C LYS A 108 -16.25 35.03 -2.25
N GLU A 109 -16.88 35.79 -1.37
CA GLU A 109 -17.29 37.18 -1.61
C GLU A 109 -16.87 38.07 -0.45
N HIS A 110 -16.58 39.34 -0.74
CA HIS A 110 -16.44 40.39 0.26
C HIS A 110 -17.71 41.24 0.28
N LEU A 111 -18.28 41.40 1.46
CA LEU A 111 -19.46 42.22 1.72
C LEU A 111 -19.05 43.39 2.60
N ARG A 112 -19.72 44.53 2.44
CA ARG A 112 -19.57 45.66 3.35
C ARG A 112 -20.77 45.72 4.28
N ILE A 113 -20.53 45.58 5.57
CA ILE A 113 -21.53 45.65 6.63
C ILE A 113 -21.56 47.09 7.15
N SER A 114 -22.72 47.73 6.99
CA SER A 114 -23.04 49.06 7.51
C SER A 114 -24.08 48.95 8.62
N SER A 115 -24.21 50.01 9.43
CA SER A 115 -25.16 50.06 10.56
C SER A 115 -26.60 49.66 10.14
N GLY A 116 -27.16 48.64 10.78
CA GLY A 116 -28.45 48.03 10.45
C GLY A 116 -28.35 46.56 10.03
N SER A 117 -29.47 45.81 10.00
CA SER A 117 -29.45 44.42 9.56
C SER A 117 -29.17 44.31 8.05
N ALA A 118 -28.08 43.63 7.68
CA ALA A 118 -27.77 43.29 6.30
C ALA A 118 -28.36 41.92 5.94
N SER A 119 -28.88 41.75 4.72
CA SER A 119 -29.37 40.45 4.23
C SER A 119 -28.78 40.14 2.87
N LYS A 120 -28.35 38.90 2.66
CA LYS A 120 -27.81 38.42 1.38
C LYS A 120 -28.32 37.02 1.08
N THR A 121 -28.80 36.84 -0.14
CA THR A 121 -29.22 35.53 -0.66
C THR A 121 -28.23 35.03 -1.69
N TYR A 122 -27.88 33.75 -1.60
CA TYR A 122 -26.98 33.05 -2.50
C TYR A 122 -27.71 31.89 -3.15
N GLN A 123 -27.73 31.84 -4.47
CA GLN A 123 -28.18 30.68 -5.22
C GLN A 123 -26.97 29.82 -5.58
N LEU A 124 -26.88 28.62 -5.01
CA LEU A 124 -25.76 27.70 -5.20
C LEU A 124 -25.94 26.93 -6.49
N ARG A 125 -24.95 27.03 -7.38
CA ARG A 125 -24.94 26.32 -8.67
C ARG A 125 -24.26 24.96 -8.53
N ARG A 126 -25.01 23.88 -8.78
CA ARG A 126 -24.44 22.55 -8.99
C ARG A 126 -23.75 22.51 -10.36
N TRP A 127 -22.50 22.06 -10.43
CA TRP A 127 -21.75 21.99 -11.70
C TRP A 127 -21.64 20.56 -12.25
N ILE A 128 -21.90 19.57 -11.40
CA ILE A 128 -22.03 18.16 -11.78
C ILE A 128 -23.02 17.48 -10.82
N ASP A 129 -23.83 16.57 -11.35
CA ASP A 129 -24.73 15.73 -10.57
C ASP A 129 -24.28 14.28 -10.70
N MET A 130 -23.60 13.77 -9.68
CA MET A 130 -23.07 12.41 -9.71
C MET A 130 -24.15 11.35 -9.52
N ARG A 131 -25.25 11.69 -8.85
CA ARG A 131 -26.42 10.82 -8.69
C ARG A 131 -27.09 10.54 -10.02
N GLN A 132 -27.29 11.57 -10.85
CA GLN A 132 -27.79 11.41 -12.24
C GLN A 132 -26.82 10.61 -13.13
N ARG A 133 -25.54 10.59 -12.77
CA ARG A 133 -24.50 9.78 -13.45
C ARG A 133 -24.37 8.36 -12.87
N GLY A 134 -25.27 7.95 -11.98
CA GLY A 134 -25.32 6.61 -11.40
C GLY A 134 -24.29 6.37 -10.29
N TYR A 135 -23.94 7.42 -9.54
CA TYR A 135 -23.05 7.32 -8.38
C TYR A 135 -23.72 7.87 -7.13
N LEU A 136 -23.58 7.13 -6.02
CA LEU A 136 -23.85 7.62 -4.67
C LEU A 136 -22.52 7.83 -3.94
N CYS A 137 -22.50 8.65 -2.89
CA CYS A 137 -21.28 9.01 -2.18
C CYS A 137 -21.32 8.81 -0.67
N GLY A 138 -20.15 8.53 -0.12
CA GLY A 138 -19.91 8.29 1.31
C GLY A 138 -18.42 8.41 1.64
N GLU A 139 -18.07 8.24 2.92
CA GLU A 139 -16.68 8.13 3.37
C GLU A 139 -16.52 7.06 4.46
N ASN A 140 -15.27 6.74 4.82
CA ASN A 140 -14.98 5.64 5.74
C ASN A 140 -14.29 5.98 7.07
N HIS A 141 -14.05 7.25 7.37
CA HIS A 141 -13.28 7.62 8.56
C HIS A 141 -13.84 8.89 9.20
N LEU A 142 -14.78 8.73 10.13
CA LEU A 142 -15.44 9.83 10.85
C LEU A 142 -15.48 9.61 12.36
N HIS A 143 -14.93 10.59 13.08
CA HIS A 143 -14.80 10.64 14.54
C HIS A 143 -15.72 11.69 15.15
N VAL A 144 -16.98 11.69 14.73
CA VAL A 144 -17.97 12.72 15.09
C VAL A 144 -19.15 12.05 15.79
N ASP A 145 -19.63 12.66 16.87
CA ASP A 145 -20.87 12.22 17.53
C ASP A 145 -22.08 12.45 16.61
N SER A 146 -23.15 11.68 16.79
CA SER A 146 -24.29 11.72 15.86
C SER A 146 -25.02 13.06 15.79
N VAL A 147 -25.01 13.86 16.87
CA VAL A 147 -25.70 15.16 16.92
C VAL A 147 -24.95 16.16 16.04
N GLN A 148 -23.62 16.18 16.14
CA GLN A 148 -22.78 17.01 15.26
C GLN A 148 -22.68 16.45 13.85
N LEU A 149 -22.78 15.13 13.68
CA LEU A 149 -22.60 14.47 12.40
C LEU A 149 -23.74 14.77 11.42
N ALA A 150 -25.01 14.79 11.85
CA ALA A 150 -26.14 14.99 10.94
C ALA A 150 -26.05 16.33 10.18
N PRO A 151 -25.81 17.48 10.83
CA PRO A 151 -25.61 18.75 10.13
C PRO A 151 -24.42 18.74 9.18
N MET A 152 -23.34 18.03 9.52
CA MET A 152 -22.15 17.92 8.67
C MET A 152 -22.42 17.07 7.42
N LEU A 153 -22.99 15.87 7.57
CA LEU A 153 -23.34 14.99 6.43
C LEU A 153 -24.24 15.72 5.42
N VAL A 154 -25.29 16.36 5.93
CA VAL A 154 -26.27 17.07 5.11
C VAL A 154 -25.66 18.29 4.43
N SER A 155 -24.87 19.09 5.14
CA SER A 155 -24.23 20.30 4.59
C SER A 155 -23.19 19.99 3.51
N GLU A 156 -22.59 18.79 3.55
CA GLU A 156 -21.58 18.33 2.59
C GLU A 156 -22.17 17.48 1.45
N GLY A 157 -23.49 17.27 1.46
CA GLY A 157 -24.22 16.56 0.43
C GLY A 157 -23.82 15.10 0.30
N LEU A 158 -23.61 14.39 1.42
CA LEU A 158 -23.37 12.95 1.39
C LEU A 158 -24.67 12.16 1.29
N ASP A 159 -24.64 11.06 0.53
CA ASP A 159 -25.77 10.13 0.42
C ASP A 159 -25.82 9.15 1.60
N PHE A 160 -24.64 8.76 2.11
CA PHE A 160 -24.49 7.84 3.22
C PHE A 160 -23.46 8.31 4.24
N GLY A 161 -23.74 8.02 5.52
CA GLY A 161 -22.86 8.34 6.65
C GLY A 161 -22.28 7.10 7.33
N THR A 162 -21.29 7.35 8.19
CA THR A 162 -20.70 6.37 9.11
C THR A 162 -20.44 7.03 10.45
N SER A 163 -20.57 6.26 11.53
CA SER A 163 -20.27 6.72 12.89
C SER A 163 -19.38 5.70 13.58
N LEU A 164 -18.09 6.03 13.73
CA LEU A 164 -17.12 5.22 14.48
C LEU A 164 -17.39 5.36 15.98
N THR A 165 -18.31 4.53 16.49
CA THR A 165 -18.69 4.49 17.91
C THR A 165 -17.72 3.65 18.76
N TRP A 166 -16.78 2.98 18.10
CA TRP A 166 -15.70 2.23 18.73
C TRP A 166 -14.35 2.74 18.21
N TRP A 167 -13.47 3.19 19.11
CA TRP A 167 -12.08 3.56 18.80
C TRP A 167 -11.17 3.02 19.90
N ARG A 168 -10.45 1.94 19.60
CA ARG A 168 -9.71 1.14 20.61
C ARG A 168 -10.59 0.62 21.76
N GLY A 169 -11.90 0.50 21.55
CA GLY A 169 -12.91 0.21 22.57
C GLY A 169 -14.17 1.02 22.29
N PRO A 170 -15.32 0.73 22.94
CA PRO A 170 -16.46 1.63 22.91
C PRO A 170 -16.04 3.05 23.30
N ASP A 171 -16.40 4.06 22.49
CA ASP A 171 -16.01 5.45 22.72
C ASP A 171 -17.17 6.23 23.34
N GLU A 172 -17.07 6.54 24.63
CA GLU A 172 -18.11 7.28 25.38
C GLU A 172 -18.39 8.68 24.79
N ARG A 173 -17.43 9.26 24.07
CA ARG A 173 -17.60 10.56 23.40
C ARG A 173 -18.50 10.46 22.16
N ARG A 174 -18.73 9.25 21.65
CA ARG A 174 -19.45 8.94 20.41
C ARG A 174 -20.40 7.75 20.67
N PRO A 175 -21.39 7.93 21.56
CA PRO A 175 -22.27 6.84 21.92
C PRO A 175 -23.12 6.40 20.72
N VAL A 176 -23.52 5.14 20.73
CA VAL A 176 -24.51 4.62 19.77
C VAL A 176 -25.80 5.44 19.89
N PRO A 177 -26.32 6.01 18.78
CA PRO A 177 -27.57 6.74 18.83
C PRO A 177 -28.75 5.83 19.19
N LYS A 178 -29.68 6.36 20.00
CA LYS A 178 -30.91 5.64 20.39
C LYS A 178 -31.68 5.12 19.17
N GLY A 179 -32.42 4.03 19.35
CA GLY A 179 -33.21 3.37 18.29
C GLY A 179 -32.78 1.91 18.06
N GLU A 180 -33.41 1.25 17.09
CA GLU A 180 -33.18 -0.16 16.75
C GLU A 180 -32.42 -0.32 15.43
N GLY A 181 -31.70 -1.44 15.29
CA GLY A 181 -30.95 -1.79 14.07
C GLY A 181 -29.57 -1.15 14.00
N ARG A 182 -28.80 -1.49 12.94
CA ARG A 182 -27.43 -1.00 12.69
C ARG A 182 -27.34 0.31 11.90
N VAL A 183 -28.48 0.76 11.35
CA VAL A 183 -28.57 1.97 10.53
C VAL A 183 -29.48 2.98 11.23
N ARG A 184 -29.09 4.26 11.21
CA ARG A 184 -29.92 5.38 11.65
C ARG A 184 -30.13 6.35 10.48
N LEU A 185 -31.32 6.94 10.43
CA LEU A 185 -31.59 8.08 9.54
C LEU A 185 -31.26 9.35 10.32
N LEU A 186 -30.04 9.86 10.14
CA LEU A 186 -29.63 11.11 10.76
C LEU A 186 -30.24 12.27 9.98
N GLU A 187 -30.88 13.21 10.68
CA GLU A 187 -31.67 14.27 10.05
C GLU A 187 -31.15 15.66 10.42
N PHE A 188 -31.06 16.52 9.42
CA PHE A 188 -30.83 17.96 9.61
C PHE A 188 -31.55 18.75 8.52
N ALA A 189 -32.24 19.82 8.93
CA ALA A 189 -32.97 20.70 8.01
C ALA A 189 -33.93 19.96 7.04
N GLY A 190 -34.58 18.89 7.52
CA GLY A 190 -35.51 18.07 6.72
C GLY A 190 -34.84 17.05 5.79
N HIS A 191 -33.51 16.99 5.74
CA HIS A 191 -32.77 16.00 4.95
C HIS A 191 -32.32 14.83 5.84
N LYS A 192 -32.54 13.60 5.37
CA LYS A 192 -32.18 12.36 6.06
C LYS A 192 -31.02 11.66 5.36
N VAL A 193 -30.01 11.25 6.12
CA VAL A 193 -28.84 10.51 5.63
C VAL A 193 -28.74 9.16 6.36
N PRO A 194 -28.94 8.02 5.67
CA PRO A 194 -28.72 6.71 6.26
C PRO A 194 -27.26 6.55 6.69
N THR A 195 -27.06 6.15 7.95
CA THR A 195 -25.76 6.12 8.61
C THR A 195 -25.59 4.83 9.40
N SER A 196 -24.50 4.09 9.15
CA SER A 196 -24.12 2.96 10.01
C SER A 196 -23.55 3.44 11.34
N ILE A 197 -23.88 2.74 12.43
CA ILE A 197 -23.63 3.21 13.82
C ILE A 197 -22.85 2.25 14.71
N TYR A 198 -22.55 1.03 14.25
CA TYR A 198 -21.71 0.06 14.97
C TYR A 198 -20.30 0.01 14.40
N ASP A 199 -19.88 1.07 13.71
CA ASP A 199 -18.60 1.11 13.01
C ASP A 199 -17.45 1.30 14.01
N ALA A 200 -16.27 0.79 13.67
CA ALA A 200 -15.13 0.71 14.56
C ALA A 200 -13.83 1.12 13.87
N GLU A 201 -12.95 1.81 14.60
CA GLU A 201 -11.55 1.95 14.26
C GLU A 201 -10.68 1.16 15.23
N LEU A 202 -9.92 0.22 14.67
CA LEU A 202 -8.85 -0.50 15.33
C LEU A 202 -7.55 0.29 15.11
N GLU A 203 -7.03 0.95 16.14
CA GLU A 203 -5.80 1.74 16.05
C GLU A 203 -4.91 1.49 17.28
N TYR A 204 -4.13 0.42 17.23
CA TYR A 204 -3.10 0.11 18.24
C TYR A 204 -1.72 0.05 17.57
N ALA A 205 -0.77 -0.70 18.14
CA ALA A 205 0.51 -0.97 17.49
C ALA A 205 0.38 -1.76 16.16
N TRP A 206 -0.81 -2.29 15.86
CA TRP A 206 -1.14 -3.16 14.72
C TRP A 206 -1.68 -2.42 13.50
N GLY A 207 -1.36 -1.13 13.35
CA GLY A 207 -1.88 -0.29 12.27
C GLY A 207 -3.32 0.17 12.50
N ALA A 208 -3.84 0.97 11.55
CA ALA A 208 -5.17 1.57 11.60
C ALA A 208 -6.10 0.95 10.55
N ALA A 209 -7.14 0.27 11.03
CA ALA A 209 -8.18 -0.34 10.21
C ALA A 209 -9.58 0.12 10.66
N TYR A 210 -10.44 0.41 9.68
CA TYR A 210 -11.83 0.81 9.91
C TYR A 210 -12.76 -0.33 9.50
N ILE A 211 -13.77 -0.59 10.31
CA ILE A 211 -14.81 -1.57 10.05
C ILE A 211 -16.13 -0.80 9.99
N GLN A 212 -16.88 -0.95 8.91
CA GLN A 212 -18.21 -0.34 8.77
C GLN A 212 -19.28 -1.37 8.46
N ASN A 213 -20.52 -1.01 8.78
CA ASN A 213 -21.71 -1.83 8.56
C ASN A 213 -21.70 -3.13 9.34
N LEU A 214 -21.20 -3.10 10.58
CA LEU A 214 -21.32 -4.23 11.49
C LEU A 214 -22.80 -4.47 11.87
N PRO A 215 -23.26 -5.72 11.94
CA PRO A 215 -24.64 -6.03 12.30
C PRO A 215 -24.95 -5.73 13.78
N ALA A 216 -23.94 -5.76 14.63
CA ALA A 216 -24.01 -5.50 16.06
C ALA A 216 -22.67 -4.88 16.53
N PRO A 217 -22.62 -4.25 17.71
CA PRO A 217 -21.35 -3.80 18.30
C PRO A 217 -20.31 -4.93 18.35
N LEU A 218 -19.04 -4.60 18.17
CA LEU A 218 -17.96 -5.59 18.26
C LEU A 218 -18.01 -6.31 19.62
N PRO A 219 -18.10 -7.65 19.64
CA PRO A 219 -18.25 -8.42 20.87
C PRO A 219 -16.92 -8.61 21.63
N LEU A 220 -15.84 -7.98 21.16
CA LEU A 220 -14.48 -8.21 21.64
C LEU A 220 -14.01 -7.01 22.45
N GLU A 221 -13.52 -7.29 23.66
CA GLU A 221 -12.83 -6.29 24.48
C GLU A 221 -11.55 -5.80 23.79
N ALA A 222 -11.16 -4.57 24.08
CA ALA A 222 -9.99 -3.97 23.48
C ALA A 222 -8.72 -4.37 24.24
N GLU A 223 -7.74 -4.90 23.51
CA GLU A 223 -6.48 -5.37 24.09
C GLU A 223 -5.29 -4.89 23.26
N PRO A 224 -4.36 -4.09 23.84
CA PRO A 224 -3.25 -3.51 23.09
C PRO A 224 -2.34 -4.53 22.38
N ASN A 225 -2.16 -5.72 22.96
CA ASN A 225 -1.28 -6.77 22.44
C ASN A 225 -2.01 -7.81 21.58
N ARG A 226 -3.30 -7.61 21.29
CA ARG A 226 -4.07 -8.45 20.39
C ARG A 226 -3.90 -7.94 18.95
N PRO A 227 -3.49 -8.80 18.00
CA PRO A 227 -3.47 -8.44 16.59
C PRO A 227 -4.85 -8.02 16.07
N ASN A 228 -4.89 -7.06 15.14
CA ASN A 228 -6.15 -6.63 14.50
C ASN A 228 -6.87 -7.80 13.79
N LEU A 229 -6.12 -8.81 13.32
CA LEU A 229 -6.61 -9.93 12.51
C LEU A 229 -7.86 -10.63 13.09
N ASP A 230 -7.94 -10.82 14.42
CA ASP A 230 -9.10 -11.48 15.04
C ASP A 230 -10.38 -10.66 14.87
N TYR A 231 -10.31 -9.34 15.07
CA TYR A 231 -11.43 -8.43 14.84
C TYR A 231 -11.81 -8.39 13.37
N LEU A 232 -10.82 -8.37 12.47
CA LEU A 232 -11.05 -8.29 11.03
C LEU A 232 -11.68 -9.57 10.47
N ARG A 233 -11.28 -10.75 10.97
CA ARG A 233 -11.93 -12.03 10.62
C ARG A 233 -13.39 -12.05 11.02
N HIS A 234 -13.70 -11.61 12.24
CA HIS A 234 -15.07 -11.51 12.72
C HIS A 234 -15.88 -10.54 11.85
N ALA A 235 -15.36 -9.34 11.60
CA ALA A 235 -16.02 -8.32 10.79
C ALA A 235 -16.29 -8.80 9.35
N ALA A 236 -15.29 -9.37 8.69
CA ALA A 236 -15.42 -9.88 7.33
C ALA A 236 -16.47 -11.02 7.25
N ALA A 237 -16.45 -11.95 8.20
CA ALA A 237 -17.44 -13.02 8.29
C ALA A 237 -18.87 -12.52 8.56
N ALA A 238 -19.01 -11.43 9.32
CA ALA A 238 -20.27 -10.76 9.59
C ALA A 238 -20.80 -9.91 8.41
N GLY A 239 -20.07 -9.87 7.29
CA GLY A 239 -20.46 -9.09 6.11
C GLY A 239 -20.10 -7.60 6.17
N ALA A 240 -19.39 -7.15 7.21
CA ALA A 240 -18.92 -5.77 7.33
C ALA A 240 -17.85 -5.44 6.29
N ILE A 241 -17.71 -4.16 5.92
CA ILE A 241 -16.64 -3.68 5.05
C ILE A 241 -15.43 -3.28 5.90
N VAL A 242 -14.24 -3.66 5.43
CA VAL A 242 -12.98 -3.42 6.13
C VAL A 242 -12.08 -2.57 5.25
N HIS A 243 -11.57 -1.51 5.86
CA HIS A 243 -10.76 -0.48 5.23
C HIS A 243 -9.43 -0.36 5.96
N TYR A 244 -8.35 -0.13 5.23
CA TYR A 244 -7.06 0.26 5.81
C TYR A 244 -6.76 1.73 5.53
N GLN A 245 -6.14 2.44 6.49
CA GLN A 245 -5.77 3.86 6.34
C GLN A 245 -4.85 4.14 5.14
N GLY A 246 -4.07 3.15 4.74
CA GLY A 246 -3.25 3.21 3.54
C GLY A 246 -2.50 1.91 3.32
N GLY A 247 -2.06 1.68 2.08
CA GLY A 247 -1.30 0.50 1.69
C GLY A 247 0.09 0.44 2.32
N TRP A 248 0.47 1.52 2.99
CA TRP A 248 1.71 1.66 3.73
C TRP A 248 1.65 1.08 5.16
N SER A 249 0.51 0.53 5.59
CA SER A 249 0.39 -0.19 6.87
C SER A 249 1.02 -1.58 6.74
N ARG A 250 1.89 -1.96 7.65
CA ARG A 250 2.62 -3.24 7.61
C ARG A 250 1.73 -4.47 7.62
N GLU A 251 0.59 -4.37 8.29
CA GLU A 251 -0.38 -5.44 8.53
C GLU A 251 -1.27 -5.72 7.30
N VAL A 252 -1.46 -4.70 6.44
CA VAL A 252 -2.47 -4.71 5.37
C VAL A 252 -2.30 -5.88 4.40
N LEU A 253 -1.05 -6.25 4.07
CA LEU A 253 -0.79 -7.32 3.10
C LEU A 253 -1.22 -8.68 3.66
N LEU A 254 -0.86 -8.97 4.93
CA LEU A 254 -1.28 -10.20 5.59
C LEU A 254 -2.81 -10.30 5.61
N ASP A 255 -3.47 -9.27 6.13
CA ASP A 255 -4.92 -9.29 6.30
C ASP A 255 -5.66 -9.35 4.96
N ALA A 256 -5.14 -8.68 3.93
CA ALA A 256 -5.68 -8.75 2.58
C ALA A 256 -5.48 -10.14 1.94
N LEU A 257 -4.29 -10.75 2.09
CA LEU A 257 -4.04 -12.12 1.64
C LEU A 257 -4.96 -13.12 2.34
N LEU A 258 -5.32 -12.87 3.59
CA LEU A 258 -6.26 -13.68 4.36
C LEU A 258 -7.74 -13.43 4.01
N GLY A 259 -8.04 -12.44 3.15
CA GLY A 259 -9.40 -12.13 2.70
C GLY A 259 -10.19 -11.25 3.66
N CYS A 260 -9.51 -10.54 4.57
CA CYS A 260 -10.14 -9.72 5.60
C CYS A 260 -10.22 -8.23 5.22
N VAL A 261 -9.56 -7.80 4.14
CA VAL A 261 -9.51 -6.39 3.71
C VAL A 261 -10.24 -6.21 2.39
N HIS A 262 -11.05 -5.16 2.29
CA HIS A 262 -11.84 -4.86 1.10
C HIS A 262 -11.38 -3.58 0.40
N THR A 263 -10.97 -2.57 1.18
CA THR A 263 -10.52 -1.29 0.63
C THR A 263 -9.25 -0.81 1.30
N VAL A 264 -8.47 -0.01 0.57
CA VAL A 264 -7.28 0.66 1.08
C VAL A 264 -7.35 2.13 0.71
N ASN A 265 -7.23 3.02 1.70
CA ASN A 265 -7.42 4.44 1.42
C ASN A 265 -6.27 5.00 0.58
N VAL A 266 -6.60 5.43 -0.63
CA VAL A 266 -5.71 6.19 -1.51
C VAL A 266 -5.89 7.70 -1.23
N CYS A 267 -7.13 8.11 -0.95
CA CYS A 267 -7.51 9.46 -0.57
C CYS A 267 -7.79 9.51 0.95
N ASN A 268 -6.75 9.64 1.76
CA ASN A 268 -6.85 9.50 3.22
C ASN A 268 -6.66 10.84 3.97
N ASN A 269 -6.77 10.77 5.29
CA ASN A 269 -6.66 11.87 6.23
C ASN A 269 -5.28 12.55 6.31
N ASN A 270 -4.31 12.12 5.49
CA ASN A 270 -3.08 12.87 5.26
C ASN A 270 -3.31 14.09 4.36
N PHE A 271 -4.44 14.14 3.65
CA PHE A 271 -4.92 15.29 2.90
C PHE A 271 -6.13 15.90 3.62
N ALA A 272 -6.03 17.19 3.93
CA ALA A 272 -7.07 17.97 4.57
C ALA A 272 -7.35 19.24 3.76
N LEU A 273 -8.37 20.00 4.15
CA LEU A 273 -8.70 21.24 3.45
C LEU A 273 -7.49 22.21 3.46
N HIS A 274 -6.97 22.48 2.25
CA HIS A 274 -5.82 23.36 1.98
C HIS A 274 -4.49 22.93 2.61
N ARG A 275 -4.39 21.68 3.08
CA ARG A 275 -3.23 21.17 3.81
C ARG A 275 -2.96 19.71 3.51
N PHE A 276 -1.72 19.30 3.72
CA PHE A 276 -1.35 17.90 3.80
C PHE A 276 -0.40 17.70 4.98
N GLN A 277 -0.29 16.46 5.44
CA GLN A 277 0.71 16.08 6.42
C GLN A 277 1.90 15.39 5.69
N PRO A 278 3.16 15.80 5.94
CA PRO A 278 4.32 15.26 5.23
C PRO A 278 4.61 13.77 5.49
N ARG A 279 5.28 13.14 4.53
CA ARG A 279 5.57 11.70 4.48
C ARG A 279 6.44 11.19 5.62
N SER A 280 7.41 11.98 6.09
CA SER A 280 8.33 11.62 7.18
C SER A 280 7.66 11.27 8.51
N ARG A 281 6.34 11.43 8.61
CA ARG A 281 5.54 11.11 9.81
C ARG A 281 4.72 9.84 9.67
N TYR A 282 4.84 9.13 8.55
CA TYR A 282 3.90 8.07 8.18
C TYR A 282 4.59 6.85 7.64
N SER A 283 3.82 5.76 7.67
CA SER A 283 4.22 4.42 7.26
C SER A 283 5.15 3.72 8.25
N ASN A 284 4.66 2.60 8.78
CA ASN A 284 5.44 1.61 9.50
C ASN A 284 6.10 0.59 8.55
N LEU A 285 5.92 0.75 7.23
CA LEU A 285 6.60 -0.01 6.17
C LEU A 285 7.84 0.68 5.60
N LEU A 286 8.15 1.93 5.99
CA LEU A 286 9.33 2.64 5.46
C LEU A 286 10.67 2.03 5.86
N GLU A 287 10.64 1.06 6.77
CA GLU A 287 11.82 0.31 7.22
C GLU A 287 12.03 -0.98 6.41
N VAL A 288 11.19 -1.27 5.41
CA VAL A 288 11.49 -2.34 4.45
C VAL A 288 12.59 -1.84 3.52
N GLN A 289 13.78 -2.43 3.65
CA GLN A 289 14.96 -2.04 2.87
C GLN A 289 14.67 -2.06 1.37
N ASN A 290 15.22 -1.10 0.64
CA ASN A 290 15.07 -0.89 -0.81
C ASN A 290 13.70 -0.38 -1.27
N PHE A 291 12.75 -0.14 -0.36
CA PHE A 291 11.52 0.55 -0.73
C PHE A 291 11.83 2.02 -1.08
N PRO A 292 11.10 2.62 -2.04
CA PRO A 292 11.35 4.00 -2.42
C PRO A 292 11.18 4.99 -1.25
N VAL A 293 12.04 6.00 -1.25
CA VAL A 293 11.88 7.19 -0.42
C VAL A 293 11.10 8.23 -1.22
N TYR A 294 10.11 8.83 -0.58
CA TYR A 294 9.24 9.82 -1.20
C TYR A 294 9.55 11.17 -0.54
N ALA A 295 9.46 12.27 -1.29
CA ALA A 295 9.71 13.59 -0.74
C ALA A 295 8.60 14.03 0.23
N ASP A 296 8.92 14.91 1.17
CA ASP A 296 7.96 15.57 2.07
C ASP A 296 7.16 16.68 1.37
N THR A 297 6.50 16.30 0.28
CA THR A 297 5.60 17.14 -0.53
C THR A 297 4.24 16.45 -0.65
N ASP A 298 3.21 17.21 -1.00
CA ASP A 298 1.85 16.69 -1.23
C ASP A 298 1.83 15.66 -2.39
N ILE A 299 2.58 15.91 -3.45
CA ILE A 299 2.82 14.94 -4.53
C ILE A 299 3.59 13.71 -4.04
N GLY A 300 4.60 13.88 -3.17
CA GLY A 300 5.32 12.77 -2.56
C GLY A 300 4.40 11.88 -1.72
N MET A 301 3.48 12.49 -0.96
CA MET A 301 2.43 11.78 -0.22
C MET A 301 1.46 11.05 -1.15
N LEU A 302 1.00 11.68 -2.23
CA LEU A 302 0.11 11.05 -3.21
C LEU A 302 0.78 9.83 -3.85
N LYS A 303 2.06 9.95 -4.22
CA LYS A 303 2.86 8.84 -4.75
C LYS A 303 2.98 7.70 -3.74
N MET A 304 3.29 8.00 -2.47
CA MET A 304 3.37 6.96 -1.44
C MET A 304 2.03 6.21 -1.29
N ASN A 305 0.91 6.93 -1.21
CA ASN A 305 -0.42 6.31 -1.10
C ASN A 305 -0.75 5.43 -2.31
N THR A 306 -0.49 5.92 -3.53
CA THR A 306 -0.79 5.17 -4.76
C THR A 306 0.15 3.99 -4.96
N ASP A 307 1.46 4.18 -4.86
CA ASP A 307 2.44 3.13 -5.12
C ASP A 307 2.33 1.99 -4.11
N THR A 308 2.02 2.27 -2.84
CA THR A 308 1.82 1.19 -1.84
C THR A 308 0.52 0.42 -2.07
N TYR A 309 -0.55 1.10 -2.49
CA TYR A 309 -1.78 0.43 -2.94
C TYR A 309 -1.54 -0.45 -4.18
N TYR A 310 -0.77 0.05 -5.16
CA TYR A 310 -0.44 -0.69 -6.38
C TYR A 310 0.37 -1.94 -6.12
N ARG A 311 1.31 -1.92 -5.16
CA ARG A 311 2.04 -3.14 -4.73
C ARG A 311 1.10 -4.24 -4.26
N LEU A 312 0.05 -3.89 -3.51
CA LEU A 312 -0.96 -4.84 -3.05
C LEU A 312 -1.74 -5.42 -4.24
N LEU A 313 -2.23 -4.57 -5.14
CA LEU A 313 -2.94 -5.01 -6.35
C LEU A 313 -2.07 -5.94 -7.22
N ASN A 314 -0.80 -5.58 -7.38
CA ASN A 314 0.21 -6.35 -8.09
C ASN A 314 0.51 -7.72 -7.47
N CYS A 315 0.21 -7.91 -6.18
CA CYS A 315 0.22 -9.22 -5.53
C CYS A 315 -1.09 -10.00 -5.80
N GLY A 316 -1.80 -9.70 -6.90
CA GLY A 316 -3.05 -10.36 -7.28
C GLY A 316 -4.21 -10.15 -6.29
N LEU A 317 -4.17 -9.10 -5.48
CA LEU A 317 -5.25 -8.75 -4.55
C LEU A 317 -6.30 -7.88 -5.26
N ARG A 318 -7.57 -8.15 -4.97
CA ARG A 318 -8.68 -7.32 -5.44
C ARG A 318 -9.11 -6.40 -4.31
N LEU A 319 -8.65 -5.15 -4.36
CA LEU A 319 -8.89 -4.15 -3.33
C LEU A 319 -9.49 -2.90 -3.97
N ALA A 320 -10.55 -2.36 -3.37
CA ALA A 320 -11.11 -1.08 -3.79
C ALA A 320 -10.29 0.10 -3.25
N ALA A 321 -10.29 1.22 -3.97
CA ALA A 321 -9.79 2.48 -3.45
C ALA A 321 -10.73 2.99 -2.35
N GLY A 322 -10.17 3.31 -1.19
CA GLY A 322 -10.89 3.87 -0.04
C GLY A 322 -10.64 5.36 0.16
N SER A 323 -11.49 6.00 0.97
CA SER A 323 -11.37 7.42 1.28
C SER A 323 -11.94 7.80 2.64
N GLY A 324 -11.19 8.60 3.39
CA GLY A 324 -11.64 9.05 4.71
C GLY A 324 -10.91 10.29 5.19
N SER A 325 -11.66 11.20 5.83
CA SER A 325 -11.17 12.52 6.26
C SER A 325 -10.64 12.53 7.69
N ALA A 326 -11.04 11.56 8.52
CA ALA A 326 -10.82 11.50 9.96
C ALA A 326 -11.34 12.75 10.70
N THR A 327 -12.45 13.32 10.21
CA THR A 327 -13.08 14.50 10.81
C THR A 327 -13.45 14.24 12.26
N GLY A 328 -13.17 15.20 13.14
CA GLY A 328 -13.33 15.07 14.60
C GLY A 328 -12.02 14.79 15.34
N VAL A 329 -11.03 14.21 14.66
CA VAL A 329 -9.62 14.14 15.13
C VAL A 329 -8.66 14.90 14.21
N LYS A 330 -9.04 15.06 12.94
CA LYS A 330 -8.41 15.94 11.97
C LYS A 330 -9.28 17.15 11.68
N GLN A 331 -8.61 18.26 11.41
CA GLN A 331 -9.22 19.51 10.98
C GLN A 331 -9.51 19.47 9.46
N ALA A 332 -10.44 18.60 9.08
CA ALA A 332 -10.96 18.44 7.73
C ALA A 332 -12.49 18.37 7.79
N PRO A 333 -13.21 18.83 6.75
CA PRO A 333 -14.65 18.61 6.70
C PRO A 333 -15.06 17.17 6.50
N VAL A 334 -16.26 16.83 6.99
CA VAL A 334 -16.95 15.59 6.62
C VAL A 334 -17.09 15.52 5.09
N GLY A 335 -16.85 14.34 4.55
CA GLY A 335 -16.85 14.07 3.11
C GLY A 335 -15.81 14.87 2.34
N TYR A 336 -14.78 15.44 2.98
CA TYR A 336 -13.72 16.11 2.24
C TYR A 336 -12.96 15.13 1.35
N ASN A 337 -12.54 14.00 1.93
CA ASN A 337 -12.10 12.83 1.18
C ASN A 337 -13.28 11.86 1.10
N ARG A 338 -13.83 11.62 -0.10
CA ARG A 338 -15.02 10.77 -0.29
C ARG A 338 -14.88 9.80 -1.46
N ALA A 339 -15.71 8.76 -1.42
CA ALA A 339 -15.86 7.78 -2.47
C ALA A 339 -17.17 8.04 -3.19
N TYR A 340 -17.13 7.98 -4.52
CA TYR A 340 -18.30 7.89 -5.38
C TYR A 340 -18.41 6.46 -5.88
N VAL A 341 -19.47 5.77 -5.50
CA VAL A 341 -19.72 4.35 -5.77
C VAL A 341 -20.85 4.24 -6.80
N ARG A 342 -20.59 3.49 -7.87
CA ARG A 342 -21.54 3.20 -8.95
C ARG A 342 -22.66 2.33 -8.38
N SER A 343 -23.81 2.96 -8.17
CA SER A 343 -24.98 2.47 -7.44
C SER A 343 -26.24 3.12 -8.02
N ALA A 344 -27.37 2.43 -7.95
CA ALA A 344 -28.63 3.02 -8.37
C ALA A 344 -29.08 4.10 -7.37
N PRO A 345 -29.79 5.17 -7.81
CA PRO A 345 -30.19 6.28 -6.93
C PRO A 345 -31.01 5.90 -5.69
N GLY A 346 -31.65 4.72 -5.70
CA GLY A 346 -32.44 4.19 -4.58
C GLY A 346 -31.79 3.03 -3.82
N ASP A 347 -30.51 2.72 -4.11
CA ASP A 347 -29.79 1.66 -3.40
C ASP A 347 -29.76 1.93 -1.90
N SER A 348 -29.82 0.86 -1.11
CA SER A 348 -29.66 0.94 0.34
C SER A 348 -28.19 1.09 0.73
N LEU A 349 -27.94 1.41 2.00
CA LEU A 349 -26.57 1.44 2.55
C LEU A 349 -25.84 0.10 2.36
N ASP A 350 -26.56 -1.03 2.42
CA ASP A 350 -25.98 -2.35 2.22
C ASP A 350 -25.55 -2.58 0.77
N GLU A 351 -26.38 -2.19 -0.21
CA GLU A 351 -26.03 -2.30 -1.63
C GLU A 351 -24.90 -1.33 -2.00
N PHE A 352 -24.86 -0.14 -1.39
CA PHE A 352 -23.73 0.79 -1.50
C PHE A 352 -22.43 0.15 -1.01
N TYR A 353 -22.41 -0.44 0.19
CA TYR A 353 -21.20 -1.09 0.71
C TYR A 353 -20.80 -2.33 -0.10
N LYS A 354 -21.76 -3.12 -0.59
CA LYS A 354 -21.50 -4.25 -1.49
C LYS A 354 -20.88 -3.78 -2.81
N ALA A 355 -21.36 -2.68 -3.38
CA ALA A 355 -20.77 -2.07 -4.57
C ALA A 355 -19.36 -1.53 -4.31
N TRP A 356 -19.13 -0.91 -3.15
CA TRP A 356 -17.80 -0.42 -2.77
C TRP A 356 -16.81 -1.58 -2.56
N LYS A 357 -17.21 -2.65 -1.86
CA LYS A 357 -16.41 -3.89 -1.73
C LYS A 357 -16.02 -4.47 -3.08
N ALA A 358 -16.92 -4.40 -4.06
CA ALA A 358 -16.66 -4.85 -5.42
C ALA A 358 -15.74 -3.91 -6.22
N GLY A 359 -15.30 -2.78 -5.65
CA GLY A 359 -14.43 -1.82 -6.34
C GLY A 359 -15.15 -0.98 -7.37
N ARG A 360 -16.48 -0.86 -7.32
CA ARG A 360 -17.27 -0.07 -8.27
C ARG A 360 -17.23 1.42 -7.95
N ASN A 361 -16.05 2.00 -7.73
CA ASN A 361 -15.94 3.37 -7.22
C ASN A 361 -14.71 4.12 -7.74
N PHE A 362 -14.73 5.43 -7.52
CA PHE A 362 -13.53 6.25 -7.46
C PHE A 362 -13.52 7.04 -6.15
N VAL A 363 -12.35 7.56 -5.79
CA VAL A 363 -12.15 8.38 -4.59
C VAL A 363 -11.58 9.72 -4.98
N THR A 364 -11.94 10.77 -4.22
CA THR A 364 -11.55 12.14 -4.54
C THR A 364 -11.57 13.05 -3.33
N ASN A 365 -10.84 14.16 -3.42
CA ASN A 365 -11.01 15.34 -2.58
C ASN A 365 -11.33 16.62 -3.38
N GLY A 366 -11.72 16.47 -4.65
CA GLY A 366 -12.14 17.56 -5.52
C GLY A 366 -12.60 17.05 -6.89
N PRO A 367 -11.68 16.73 -7.83
CA PRO A 367 -12.03 16.33 -9.19
C PRO A 367 -12.95 15.10 -9.27
N MET A 368 -13.86 15.06 -10.23
CA MET A 368 -14.62 13.87 -10.59
C MET A 368 -13.86 13.10 -11.67
N LEU A 369 -13.82 11.77 -11.55
CA LEU A 369 -13.04 10.92 -12.43
C LEU A 369 -13.82 9.65 -12.77
N MET A 370 -14.04 9.42 -14.06
CA MET A 370 -14.71 8.22 -14.56
C MET A 370 -13.79 7.48 -15.52
N LEU A 371 -13.81 6.15 -15.42
CA LEU A 371 -13.10 5.23 -16.29
C LEU A 371 -14.06 4.14 -16.74
N ARG A 372 -14.09 3.83 -18.03
CA ARG A 372 -14.83 2.70 -18.59
C ARG A 372 -14.12 2.14 -19.81
N THR A 373 -14.42 0.92 -20.19
CA THR A 373 -14.02 0.36 -21.47
C THR A 373 -15.06 0.65 -22.54
N GLU A 374 -14.69 0.50 -23.80
CA GLU A 374 -15.62 0.61 -24.94
C GLU A 374 -16.77 -0.41 -24.84
N SER A 375 -16.49 -1.59 -24.26
CA SER A 375 -17.50 -2.62 -23.96
C SER A 375 -18.39 -2.32 -22.74
N GLY A 376 -18.21 -1.18 -22.09
CA GLY A 376 -19.02 -0.75 -20.94
C GLY A 376 -18.53 -1.24 -19.57
N GLY A 377 -17.44 -2.01 -19.49
CA GLY A 377 -16.83 -2.41 -18.22
C GLY A 377 -16.22 -1.22 -17.48
N GLY A 378 -16.37 -1.16 -16.17
CA GLY A 378 -15.85 -0.08 -15.33
C GLY A 378 -15.06 -0.59 -14.12
N PRO A 379 -14.61 0.32 -13.23
CA PRO A 379 -13.98 -0.06 -11.97
C PRO A 379 -14.75 -1.18 -11.26
N GLY A 380 -14.01 -2.17 -10.77
CA GLY A 380 -14.52 -3.38 -10.12
C GLY A 380 -14.73 -4.57 -11.05
N ASP A 381 -14.98 -4.33 -12.34
CA ASP A 381 -15.29 -5.38 -13.32
C ASP A 381 -14.03 -6.13 -13.78
N THR A 382 -14.20 -7.30 -14.40
CA THR A 382 -13.10 -8.10 -14.97
C THR A 382 -13.32 -8.32 -16.46
N ILE A 383 -12.30 -8.02 -17.25
CA ILE A 383 -12.27 -8.25 -18.69
C ILE A 383 -11.46 -9.51 -18.96
N GLN A 384 -12.04 -10.43 -19.72
CA GLN A 384 -11.37 -11.67 -20.13
C GLN A 384 -10.75 -11.48 -21.51
N LEU A 385 -9.47 -11.81 -21.63
CA LEU A 385 -8.72 -11.83 -22.88
C LEU A 385 -8.19 -13.24 -23.16
N PRO A 386 -8.00 -13.61 -24.44
CA PRO A 386 -7.41 -14.89 -24.83
C PRO A 386 -5.90 -14.92 -24.52
N LYS A 387 -5.25 -16.07 -24.71
CA LYS A 387 -3.86 -16.33 -24.33
C LYS A 387 -2.84 -15.40 -24.97
N GLU A 388 -3.08 -14.96 -26.19
CA GLU A 388 -2.26 -13.98 -26.92
C GLU A 388 -2.44 -12.53 -26.43
N GLY A 389 -3.26 -12.33 -25.40
CA GLY A 389 -3.66 -11.02 -24.92
C GLY A 389 -4.59 -10.30 -25.89
N GLY A 390 -4.72 -8.98 -25.74
CA GLY A 390 -5.67 -8.19 -26.51
C GLY A 390 -5.39 -6.69 -26.45
N THR A 391 -6.15 -5.92 -27.21
CA THR A 391 -6.19 -4.47 -27.08
C THR A 391 -7.49 -4.08 -26.40
N ILE A 392 -7.40 -3.29 -25.34
CA ILE A 392 -8.55 -2.74 -24.63
C ILE A 392 -8.59 -1.24 -24.89
N LYS A 393 -9.71 -0.74 -25.40
CA LYS A 393 -9.95 0.70 -25.47
C LYS A 393 -10.61 1.17 -24.17
N VAL A 394 -10.00 2.14 -23.51
CA VAL A 394 -10.53 2.76 -22.30
C VAL A 394 -10.90 4.21 -22.57
N HIS A 395 -12.08 4.60 -22.10
CA HIS A 395 -12.55 5.97 -22.06
C HIS A 395 -12.37 6.52 -20.65
N VAL A 396 -11.74 7.67 -20.54
CA VAL A 396 -11.49 8.36 -19.28
C VAL A 396 -12.01 9.79 -19.35
N GLU A 397 -12.71 10.20 -18.29
CA GLU A 397 -13.29 11.53 -18.15
C GLU A 397 -12.88 12.13 -16.80
N ALA A 398 -12.42 13.38 -16.80
CA ALA A 398 -12.09 14.11 -15.58
C ALA A 398 -12.72 15.50 -15.61
N HIS A 399 -13.38 15.90 -14.51
CA HIS A 399 -14.04 17.20 -14.39
C HIS A 399 -13.73 17.85 -13.05
N PHE A 400 -13.46 19.16 -13.05
CA PHE A 400 -13.32 19.94 -11.84
C PHE A 400 -13.65 21.42 -12.11
N ASP A 401 -14.18 22.13 -11.11
CA ASP A 401 -14.49 23.55 -11.23
C ASP A 401 -13.21 24.44 -11.27
N GLN A 402 -12.05 23.87 -10.93
CA GLN A 402 -10.71 24.47 -11.02
C GLN A 402 -9.83 23.76 -12.07
N PRO A 403 -8.67 24.35 -12.43
CA PRO A 403 -7.74 23.73 -13.38
C PRO A 403 -7.28 22.33 -12.95
N LEU A 404 -7.54 21.35 -13.80
CA LEU A 404 -6.85 20.07 -13.82
C LEU A 404 -5.38 20.30 -14.21
N ALA A 405 -4.48 19.56 -13.57
CA ALA A 405 -3.04 19.60 -13.81
C ALA A 405 -2.56 18.36 -14.58
N SER A 406 -3.10 17.17 -14.27
CA SER A 406 -2.77 15.95 -14.99
C SER A 406 -3.91 14.93 -15.01
N LEU A 407 -3.88 14.05 -16.00
CA LEU A 407 -4.68 12.83 -16.09
C LEU A 407 -3.78 11.69 -16.57
N GLU A 408 -3.80 10.58 -15.84
CA GLU A 408 -2.94 9.42 -16.10
C GLU A 408 -3.76 8.14 -16.11
N ILE A 409 -3.46 7.26 -17.07
CA ILE A 409 -3.88 5.85 -17.04
C ILE A 409 -2.70 5.02 -16.57
N VAL A 410 -2.94 4.18 -15.57
CA VAL A 410 -1.93 3.34 -14.92
C VAL A 410 -2.32 1.88 -15.12
N VAL A 411 -1.34 1.07 -15.54
CA VAL A 411 -1.46 -0.38 -15.72
C VAL A 411 -0.39 -1.05 -14.86
N ASN A 412 -0.80 -1.94 -13.95
CA ASN A 412 0.12 -2.71 -13.09
C ASN A 412 1.14 -1.86 -12.29
N GLY A 413 0.79 -0.61 -12.00
CA GLY A 413 1.61 0.35 -11.26
C GLY A 413 2.37 1.34 -12.15
N GLU A 414 2.45 1.07 -13.45
CA GLU A 414 3.19 1.89 -14.41
C GLU A 414 2.25 2.81 -15.20
N VAL A 415 2.72 4.03 -15.49
CA VAL A 415 1.93 5.02 -16.23
C VAL A 415 1.94 4.66 -17.72
N ALA A 416 0.85 4.07 -18.21
CA ALA A 416 0.67 3.73 -19.63
C ALA A 416 0.39 4.96 -20.50
N LYS A 417 -0.30 5.96 -19.95
CA LYS A 417 -0.54 7.24 -20.62
C LYS A 417 -0.57 8.38 -19.60
N ALA A 418 0.11 9.48 -19.93
CA ALA A 418 0.06 10.72 -19.16
C ALA A 418 -0.39 11.88 -20.05
N MET A 419 -1.25 12.74 -19.50
CA MET A 419 -1.67 14.00 -20.09
C MET A 419 -1.51 15.11 -19.05
N LYS A 420 -0.93 16.24 -19.45
CA LYS A 420 -0.73 17.42 -18.59
C LYS A 420 -1.51 18.59 -19.14
N PHE A 421 -2.04 19.42 -18.25
CA PHE A 421 -2.89 20.56 -18.62
C PHE A 421 -2.45 21.81 -17.85
N LYS A 422 -2.72 22.98 -18.45
CA LYS A 422 -2.47 24.28 -17.79
C LYS A 422 -3.73 24.88 -17.17
N SER A 423 -4.89 24.67 -17.80
CA SER A 423 -6.14 25.37 -17.46
C SER A 423 -7.42 24.58 -17.74
N ALA A 424 -7.32 23.30 -18.16
CA ALA A 424 -8.50 22.51 -18.50
C ALA A 424 -9.35 22.23 -17.26
N LYS A 425 -10.68 22.36 -17.38
CA LYS A 425 -11.65 22.04 -16.32
C LYS A 425 -12.41 20.74 -16.58
N SER A 426 -12.38 20.27 -17.82
CA SER A 426 -13.05 19.06 -18.27
C SER A 426 -12.19 18.43 -19.36
N ILE A 427 -11.93 17.14 -19.25
CA ILE A 427 -11.17 16.35 -20.23
C ILE A 427 -11.90 15.03 -20.46
N SER A 428 -11.97 14.60 -21.71
CA SER A 428 -12.39 13.26 -22.10
C SER A 428 -11.40 12.72 -23.13
N SER A 429 -11.00 11.46 -22.99
CA SER A 429 -10.05 10.83 -23.90
C SER A 429 -10.32 9.33 -24.02
N THR A 430 -10.05 8.78 -25.21
CA THR A 430 -10.04 7.35 -25.48
C THR A 430 -8.59 6.91 -25.69
N ILE A 431 -8.17 5.86 -25.01
CA ILE A 431 -6.81 5.35 -25.03
C ILE A 431 -6.87 3.85 -25.34
N GLU A 432 -6.07 3.42 -26.30
CA GLU A 432 -5.89 2.00 -26.60
C GLU A 432 -4.73 1.44 -25.78
N LEU A 433 -4.97 0.32 -25.09
CA LEU A 433 -3.99 -0.35 -24.24
C LEU A 433 -3.76 -1.76 -24.76
N ARG A 434 -2.52 -2.10 -25.11
CA ARG A 434 -2.14 -3.47 -25.41
C ARG A 434 -1.86 -4.21 -24.09
N ILE A 435 -2.62 -5.26 -23.83
CA ILE A 435 -2.49 -6.10 -22.64
C ILE A 435 -2.06 -7.50 -23.08
N ALA A 436 -0.88 -7.94 -22.64
CA ALA A 436 -0.32 -9.24 -22.96
C ALA A 436 -0.44 -10.26 -21.82
N GLU A 437 -0.69 -9.80 -20.59
CA GLU A 437 -0.72 -10.61 -19.38
C GLU A 437 -1.81 -10.12 -18.42
N GLY A 438 -2.16 -10.95 -17.43
CA GLY A 438 -3.10 -10.57 -16.38
C GLY A 438 -2.73 -9.21 -15.78
N SER A 439 -3.70 -8.31 -15.70
CA SER A 439 -3.44 -6.90 -15.42
C SER A 439 -4.57 -6.24 -14.62
N TRP A 440 -4.31 -5.02 -14.17
CA TRP A 440 -5.33 -4.09 -13.75
C TRP A 440 -5.08 -2.71 -14.36
N ILE A 441 -6.15 -1.95 -14.57
CA ILE A 441 -6.15 -0.63 -15.20
C ILE A 441 -6.87 0.35 -14.27
N THR A 442 -6.25 1.47 -13.94
CA THR A 442 -6.88 2.57 -13.19
C THR A 442 -6.58 3.90 -13.85
N ALA A 443 -7.37 4.92 -13.51
CA ALA A 443 -7.09 6.30 -13.83
C ALA A 443 -6.80 7.10 -12.54
N ARG A 444 -5.93 8.10 -12.66
CA ARG A 444 -5.76 9.14 -11.63
C ARG A 444 -5.63 10.51 -12.26
N CYS A 445 -6.12 11.54 -11.59
CA CYS A 445 -5.95 12.92 -12.02
C CYS A 445 -5.53 13.80 -10.85
N THR A 446 -4.83 14.89 -11.17
CA THR A 446 -4.50 15.93 -10.20
C THR A 446 -5.03 17.27 -10.67
N ALA A 447 -5.28 18.16 -9.74
CA ALA A 447 -5.75 19.51 -9.97
C ALA A 447 -5.13 20.47 -8.97
N GLU A 448 -5.16 21.75 -9.32
CA GLU A 448 -4.68 22.83 -8.48
C GLU A 448 -5.86 23.68 -7.99
N ASP A 449 -6.10 23.68 -6.69
CA ASP A 449 -7.11 24.53 -6.06
C ASP A 449 -6.62 25.97 -5.98
N ARG A 450 -7.24 26.86 -6.77
CA ARG A 450 -6.90 28.28 -6.86
C ARG A 450 -7.87 29.20 -6.13
N LEU A 451 -8.76 28.65 -5.30
CA LEU A 451 -9.72 29.45 -4.52
C LEU A 451 -9.04 30.46 -3.57
N LEU A 452 -7.91 30.06 -2.97
CA LEU A 452 -7.13 30.91 -2.08
C LEU A 452 -5.93 31.52 -2.78
N SER A 453 -5.62 32.79 -2.48
CA SER A 453 -4.34 33.40 -2.83
C SER A 453 -3.19 32.76 -2.05
N ASP A 454 -1.94 32.98 -2.47
CA ASP A 454 -0.77 32.42 -1.77
C ASP A 454 -0.66 32.93 -0.32
N ASN A 455 -1.06 34.17 -0.07
CA ASN A 455 -1.05 34.74 1.28
C ASN A 455 -2.10 34.11 2.19
N GLU A 456 -3.30 33.83 1.66
CA GLU A 456 -4.33 33.12 2.41
C GLU A 456 -3.94 31.67 2.66
N LEU A 457 -3.35 31.00 1.68
CA LEU A 457 -2.89 29.62 1.81
C LEU A 457 -1.81 29.47 2.89
N LYS A 458 -0.91 30.46 3.04
CA LYS A 458 0.11 30.47 4.11
C LYS A 458 -0.50 30.43 5.52
N ALA A 459 -1.72 30.95 5.72
CA ALA A 459 -2.40 30.92 7.02
C ALA A 459 -2.79 29.50 7.47
N TYR A 460 -2.74 28.53 6.55
CA TYR A 460 -2.99 27.12 6.81
C TYR A 460 -1.71 26.33 7.19
N LYS A 461 -0.56 26.99 7.34
CA LYS A 461 0.65 26.35 7.89
C LYS A 461 0.46 26.07 9.39
N ASP A 462 1.03 24.98 9.89
CA ASP A 462 1.11 24.76 11.34
C ASP A 462 2.07 25.79 11.98
N PRO A 463 1.61 26.64 12.92
CA PRO A 463 2.48 27.58 13.59
C PRO A 463 3.33 26.93 14.71
N SER A 464 3.03 25.68 15.10
CA SER A 464 3.67 25.01 16.25
C SER A 464 4.61 23.88 15.81
N ALA A 465 5.90 23.99 16.17
CA ALA A 465 6.89 22.93 15.91
C ALA A 465 6.63 21.62 16.71
N ASN A 466 5.78 21.70 17.75
CA ASN A 466 5.49 20.65 18.72
C ASN A 466 4.18 19.90 18.47
N ASN A 467 3.37 20.26 17.45
CA ASN A 467 2.21 19.46 17.08
C ASN A 467 2.66 18.12 16.47
N SER A 468 2.16 17.01 17.00
CA SER A 468 2.46 15.66 16.51
C SER A 468 2.11 15.48 15.03
N PHE A 469 1.11 16.22 14.54
CA PHE A 469 0.53 16.10 13.20
C PHE A 469 1.09 17.05 12.13
N ARG A 470 2.14 17.84 12.41
CA ARG A 470 2.81 18.81 11.50
C ARG A 470 2.22 18.88 10.08
N VAL A 471 1.49 19.94 9.76
CA VAL A 471 0.85 20.09 8.43
C VAL A 471 1.51 21.20 7.61
N ALA A 472 1.49 21.03 6.29
CA ALA A 472 1.96 22.01 5.31
C ALA A 472 0.80 22.44 4.39
N PRO A 473 0.77 23.70 3.93
CA PRO A 473 -0.23 24.13 2.98
C PRO A 473 -0.15 23.36 1.66
N SER A 474 -1.29 23.10 1.02
CA SER A 474 -1.36 22.42 -0.28
C SER A 474 -2.55 22.88 -1.11
N ARG A 475 -2.29 23.08 -2.40
CA ARG A 475 -3.28 23.30 -3.45
C ARG A 475 -3.73 22.00 -4.10
N LEU A 476 -3.06 20.88 -3.82
CA LEU A 476 -3.28 19.62 -4.50
C LEU A 476 -4.70 19.14 -4.23
N ARG A 477 -5.42 18.84 -5.31
CA ARG A 477 -6.61 18.00 -5.31
C ARG A 477 -6.37 16.86 -6.28
N PHE A 478 -6.99 15.72 -6.03
CA PHE A 478 -6.83 14.56 -6.90
C PHE A 478 -8.02 13.63 -6.82
N ALA A 479 -8.10 12.76 -7.82
CA ALA A 479 -8.99 11.61 -7.82
C ALA A 479 -8.27 10.37 -8.32
N HIS A 480 -8.77 9.20 -7.90
CA HIS A 480 -8.22 7.90 -8.25
C HIS A 480 -9.37 6.89 -8.39
N THR A 481 -9.42 6.13 -9.49
CA THR A 481 -10.45 5.09 -9.67
C THR A 481 -10.01 3.78 -9.01
N SER A 482 -10.94 3.01 -8.48
CA SER A 482 -10.68 1.58 -8.29
C SER A 482 -10.31 0.92 -9.64
N PRO A 483 -9.63 -0.24 -9.63
CA PRO A 483 -9.14 -0.83 -10.86
C PRO A 483 -10.24 -1.53 -11.66
N ILE A 484 -10.13 -1.48 -12.99
CA ILE A 484 -10.69 -2.48 -13.91
C ILE A 484 -9.69 -3.63 -13.95
N TYR A 485 -10.12 -4.87 -13.74
CA TYR A 485 -9.25 -6.03 -13.78
C TYR A 485 -9.27 -6.66 -15.18
N VAL A 486 -8.14 -7.25 -15.58
CA VAL A 486 -8.00 -7.96 -16.84
C VAL A 486 -7.36 -9.31 -16.55
N THR A 487 -7.94 -10.36 -17.10
CA THR A 487 -7.39 -11.72 -17.05
C THR A 487 -7.03 -12.15 -18.46
N VAL A 488 -5.89 -12.81 -18.61
CA VAL A 488 -5.37 -13.33 -19.87
C VAL A 488 -5.22 -14.84 -19.70
N ASP A 489 -5.96 -15.64 -20.48
CA ASP A 489 -6.00 -17.11 -20.31
C ASP A 489 -6.39 -17.54 -18.89
N GLY A 490 -7.35 -16.81 -18.29
CA GLY A 490 -7.76 -17.01 -16.89
C GLY A 490 -6.73 -16.57 -15.85
N GLN A 491 -5.55 -16.08 -16.25
CA GLN A 491 -4.51 -15.63 -15.34
C GLN A 491 -4.75 -14.20 -14.87
N HIS A 492 -4.64 -14.01 -13.56
CA HIS A 492 -4.76 -12.71 -12.91
C HIS A 492 -3.43 -11.96 -12.93
N VAL A 493 -3.49 -10.67 -12.61
CA VAL A 493 -2.30 -9.86 -12.35
C VAL A 493 -1.40 -10.50 -11.30
N SER A 494 -0.11 -10.56 -11.62
CA SER A 494 0.97 -10.92 -10.72
C SER A 494 2.23 -10.22 -11.18
N VAL A 495 2.58 -9.11 -10.55
CA VAL A 495 3.82 -8.40 -10.88
C VAL A 495 4.89 -8.91 -9.94
N ARG A 496 5.84 -9.65 -10.51
CA ARG A 496 6.90 -10.32 -9.79
C ARG A 496 7.62 -9.44 -8.77
N LYS A 497 8.00 -8.22 -9.16
CA LYS A 497 8.65 -7.26 -8.27
C LYS A 497 7.85 -7.05 -6.98
N SER A 498 6.55 -6.79 -7.11
CA SER A 498 5.68 -6.56 -5.96
C SER A 498 5.43 -7.83 -5.14
N VAL A 499 5.44 -9.01 -5.76
CA VAL A 499 5.38 -10.29 -5.03
C VAL A 499 6.62 -10.47 -4.16
N VAL A 500 7.82 -10.18 -4.67
CA VAL A 500 9.07 -10.21 -3.87
C VAL A 500 9.01 -9.18 -2.74
N GLU A 501 8.61 -7.95 -3.05
CA GLU A 501 8.38 -6.90 -2.03
C GLU A 501 7.34 -7.38 -0.98
N GLY A 502 6.33 -8.15 -1.40
CA GLY A 502 5.33 -8.73 -0.53
C GLY A 502 5.89 -9.75 0.47
N PHE A 503 6.82 -10.62 0.05
CA PHE A 503 7.50 -11.52 0.99
C PHE A 503 8.33 -10.74 2.02
N GLN A 504 9.03 -9.69 1.59
CA GLN A 504 9.79 -8.80 2.49
C GLN A 504 8.87 -8.08 3.49
N MET A 505 7.68 -7.66 3.05
CA MET A 505 6.66 -7.09 3.93
C MET A 505 6.18 -8.10 4.98
N LEU A 506 5.93 -9.36 4.58
CA LEU A 506 5.52 -10.43 5.50
C LEU A 506 6.63 -10.79 6.51
N GLU A 507 7.89 -10.81 6.09
CA GLU A 507 9.04 -10.99 7.02
C GLU A 507 9.12 -9.86 8.04
N ARG A 508 8.96 -8.60 7.60
CA ARG A 508 8.97 -7.45 8.52
C ARG A 508 7.78 -7.51 9.49
N PHE A 509 6.62 -7.95 9.02
CA PHE A 509 5.45 -8.15 9.85
C PHE A 509 5.64 -9.29 10.85
N GLU A 510 6.26 -10.41 10.45
CA GLU A 510 6.58 -11.52 11.36
C GLU A 510 7.49 -11.07 12.51
N ALA A 511 8.59 -10.36 12.19
CA ALA A 511 9.51 -9.85 13.21
C ALA A 511 8.79 -8.94 14.23
N PHE A 512 7.86 -8.11 13.76
CA PHE A 512 7.02 -7.31 14.64
C PHE A 512 6.05 -8.16 15.46
N SER A 513 5.36 -9.10 14.82
CA SER A 513 4.35 -9.93 15.44
C SER A 513 4.96 -10.75 16.58
N ARG A 514 6.12 -11.39 16.36
CA ARG A 514 6.85 -12.14 17.40
C ARG A 514 7.15 -11.30 18.63
N LYS A 515 7.50 -10.02 18.45
CA LYS A 515 7.82 -9.09 19.54
C LYS A 515 6.59 -8.54 20.28
N ASN A 516 5.47 -8.34 19.58
CA ASN A 516 4.35 -7.53 20.10
C ASN A 516 3.06 -8.32 20.36
N ALA A 517 2.88 -9.49 19.73
CA ALA A 517 1.72 -10.34 19.99
C ALA A 517 1.80 -10.91 21.41
N GLY A 518 0.71 -10.78 22.17
CA GLY A 518 0.57 -11.51 23.44
C GLY A 518 0.76 -13.02 23.23
N ALA A 519 1.30 -13.72 24.23
CA ALA A 519 1.69 -15.13 24.11
C ALA A 519 0.59 -16.04 23.53
N ARG A 520 -0.68 -15.80 23.92
CA ARG A 520 -1.83 -16.57 23.41
C ARG A 520 -2.14 -16.39 21.92
N TYR A 521 -1.63 -15.32 21.29
CA TYR A 521 -1.86 -15.01 19.88
C TYR A 521 -0.72 -15.47 18.97
N GLN A 522 0.43 -15.84 19.53
CA GLN A 522 1.64 -16.18 18.77
C GLN A 522 1.38 -17.32 17.77
N ALA A 523 0.77 -18.42 18.22
CA ALA A 523 0.46 -19.56 17.35
C ALA A 523 -0.50 -19.18 16.20
N THR A 524 -1.55 -18.41 16.50
CA THR A 524 -2.50 -17.91 15.49
C THR A 524 -1.79 -17.04 14.46
N MET A 525 -0.86 -16.18 14.89
CA MET A 525 -0.12 -15.30 13.99
C MET A 525 0.88 -16.06 13.12
N THR A 526 1.58 -17.06 13.67
CA THR A 526 2.47 -17.94 12.89
C THR A 526 1.71 -18.65 11.78
N ASN A 527 0.57 -19.29 12.08
CA ASN A 527 -0.26 -19.95 11.08
C ASN A 527 -0.83 -18.94 10.04
N ALA A 528 -1.25 -17.75 10.50
CA ALA A 528 -1.70 -16.69 9.60
C ALA A 528 -0.62 -16.26 8.60
N LEU A 529 0.63 -16.14 9.06
CA LEU A 529 1.80 -15.82 8.23
C LEU A 529 2.11 -16.93 7.22
N GLU A 530 2.11 -18.19 7.65
CA GLU A 530 2.29 -19.36 6.77
C GLU A 530 1.22 -19.40 5.67
N THR A 531 -0.05 -19.23 6.05
CA THR A 531 -1.17 -19.16 5.10
C THR A 531 -1.01 -17.99 4.13
N ALA A 532 -0.62 -16.81 4.62
CA ALA A 532 -0.40 -15.64 3.77
C ALA A 532 0.75 -15.86 2.78
N ARG A 533 1.87 -16.44 3.22
CA ARG A 533 3.01 -16.81 2.35
C ARG A 533 2.59 -17.80 1.26
N ALA A 534 1.86 -18.86 1.64
CA ALA A 534 1.36 -19.83 0.68
C ALA A 534 0.42 -19.19 -0.36
N ARG A 535 -0.46 -18.28 0.06
CA ARG A 535 -1.34 -17.53 -0.85
C ARG A 535 -0.57 -16.58 -1.76
N LEU A 536 0.46 -15.91 -1.25
CA LEU A 536 1.33 -15.03 -2.05
C LEU A 536 2.13 -15.85 -3.08
N LEU A 537 2.68 -16.99 -2.67
CA LEU A 537 3.41 -17.92 -3.55
C LEU A 537 2.50 -18.46 -4.67
N ALA A 538 1.29 -18.90 -4.32
CA ALA A 538 0.32 -19.38 -5.30
C ALA A 538 -0.06 -18.33 -6.36
N LYS A 539 0.05 -17.04 -6.01
CA LYS A 539 -0.13 -15.93 -6.95
C LYS A 539 1.13 -15.63 -7.78
N ALA A 540 2.32 -16.01 -7.29
CA ALA A 540 3.58 -15.89 -8.02
C ALA A 540 3.72 -16.92 -9.15
N ALA A 541 3.20 -18.14 -8.93
CA ALA A 541 3.48 -19.32 -9.75
C ALA A 541 2.70 -19.43 -11.07
N ARG A 542 2.02 -18.37 -11.54
CA ARG A 542 0.98 -18.47 -12.58
C ARG A 542 1.16 -17.50 -13.76
N GLN A 543 2.29 -17.59 -14.45
CA GLN A 543 2.37 -17.13 -15.83
C GLN A 543 2.59 -18.33 -16.78
N PRO A 544 1.83 -18.47 -17.88
CA PRO A 544 2.01 -19.55 -18.83
C PRO A 544 3.36 -19.42 -19.54
N GLY A 545 4.22 -20.43 -19.45
CA GLY A 545 5.60 -20.39 -19.96
C GLY A 545 6.67 -19.98 -18.94
N ASP A 546 6.25 -19.68 -17.70
CA ASP A 546 7.11 -19.27 -16.57
C ASP A 546 7.23 -20.33 -15.47
N GLU A 547 6.57 -21.49 -15.59
CA GLU A 547 6.70 -22.52 -14.56
C GLU A 547 8.18 -22.89 -14.42
N PRO A 548 8.77 -22.71 -13.22
CA PRO A 548 10.15 -23.11 -13.01
C PRO A 548 10.26 -24.60 -13.33
N PRO A 549 11.33 -25.03 -14.02
CA PRO A 549 11.49 -26.43 -14.38
C PRO A 549 11.40 -27.30 -13.13
N SER A 550 10.77 -28.47 -13.28
CA SER A 550 10.63 -29.44 -12.20
C SER A 550 11.53 -30.65 -12.45
N TYR A 551 12.16 -31.17 -11.40
CA TYR A 551 12.99 -32.37 -11.48
C TYR A 551 12.71 -33.34 -10.32
N SER A 552 12.65 -34.63 -10.60
CA SER A 552 12.52 -35.68 -9.58
C SER A 552 13.90 -36.20 -9.21
N ILE A 553 14.30 -36.01 -7.95
CA ILE A 553 15.55 -36.56 -7.42
C ILE A 553 15.23 -37.96 -6.90
N HIS A 554 15.71 -38.98 -7.60
CA HIS A 554 15.46 -40.38 -7.26
C HIS A 554 16.44 -40.89 -6.22
N ARG A 555 15.97 -41.79 -5.35
CA ARG A 555 16.81 -42.38 -4.33
C ARG A 555 17.74 -43.38 -4.99
N THR A 556 19.02 -43.35 -4.61
CA THR A 556 19.97 -44.39 -5.02
C THR A 556 20.07 -45.46 -3.93
N MET A 557 20.04 -46.73 -4.37
CA MET A 557 20.27 -47.90 -3.52
C MET A 557 21.71 -48.43 -3.62
N SER A 558 22.46 -47.97 -4.63
CA SER A 558 23.88 -48.28 -4.79
C SER A 558 24.73 -47.16 -4.21
N GLU A 559 25.87 -47.54 -3.66
CA GLU A 559 26.92 -46.61 -3.25
C GLU A 559 27.42 -45.81 -4.46
N ILE A 560 27.68 -44.52 -4.25
CA ILE A 560 28.28 -43.62 -5.23
C ILE A 560 29.69 -43.29 -4.73
N THR A 561 30.71 -43.54 -5.56
CA THR A 561 32.09 -43.23 -5.21
C THR A 561 32.43 -41.87 -5.77
N ILE A 562 32.67 -40.88 -4.89
CA ILE A 562 32.98 -39.52 -5.34
C ILE A 562 34.41 -39.46 -5.88
N ASP A 563 34.57 -39.76 -7.18
CA ASP A 563 35.85 -39.80 -7.91
C ASP A 563 35.87 -38.89 -9.14
N GLY A 564 34.77 -38.18 -9.41
CA GLY A 564 34.67 -37.22 -10.50
C GLY A 564 34.36 -37.89 -11.84
N ARG A 565 33.86 -39.13 -11.82
CA ARG A 565 33.39 -39.89 -12.97
C ARG A 565 31.94 -40.28 -12.78
N LEU A 566 31.17 -40.29 -13.86
CA LEU A 566 29.73 -40.56 -13.81
C LEU A 566 29.42 -41.95 -14.40
N ASP A 567 30.23 -42.94 -14.04
CA ASP A 567 30.20 -44.28 -14.64
C ASP A 567 29.42 -45.30 -13.81
N GLU A 568 28.98 -44.98 -12.59
CA GLU A 568 28.14 -45.85 -11.79
C GLU A 568 26.77 -46.09 -12.44
N ALA A 569 26.18 -47.25 -12.12
CA ALA A 569 24.85 -47.61 -12.60
C ALA A 569 23.79 -46.58 -12.17
N ALA A 570 23.93 -45.99 -10.98
CA ALA A 570 23.05 -44.94 -10.48
C ALA A 570 23.10 -43.69 -11.37
N TRP A 571 24.30 -43.18 -11.71
CA TRP A 571 24.43 -42.02 -12.60
C TRP A 571 23.99 -42.30 -14.02
N ARG A 572 24.24 -43.50 -14.54
CA ARG A 572 23.76 -43.92 -15.85
C ARG A 572 22.23 -44.01 -15.90
N GLY A 573 21.59 -44.44 -14.81
CA GLY A 573 20.13 -44.51 -14.68
C GLY A 573 19.46 -43.16 -14.38
N ALA A 574 20.18 -42.21 -13.79
CA ALA A 574 19.64 -40.90 -13.47
C ALA A 574 19.38 -40.03 -14.71
N THR A 575 18.17 -39.48 -14.79
CA THR A 575 17.77 -38.52 -15.83
C THR A 575 18.50 -37.19 -15.62
N ALA A 576 18.93 -36.53 -16.70
CA ALA A 576 19.50 -35.18 -16.61
C ALA A 576 18.42 -34.12 -16.38
N VAL A 577 18.78 -33.00 -15.75
CA VAL A 577 17.86 -31.89 -15.46
C VAL A 577 17.37 -31.14 -16.72
N GLY A 578 17.99 -31.41 -17.87
CA GLY A 578 17.77 -30.75 -19.16
C GLY A 578 18.83 -29.68 -19.46
N ASP A 579 18.74 -29.08 -20.65
CA ASP A 579 19.76 -28.12 -21.12
C ASP A 579 19.79 -26.85 -20.27
N PHE A 580 21.00 -26.42 -19.91
CA PHE A 580 21.23 -25.15 -19.27
C PHE A 580 20.90 -24.00 -20.24
N LYS A 581 20.25 -22.98 -19.70
CA LYS A 581 19.86 -21.76 -20.40
C LYS A 581 20.91 -20.69 -20.17
N PHE A 582 21.09 -19.80 -21.15
CA PHE A 582 22.09 -18.72 -21.10
C PHE A 582 21.38 -17.36 -21.19
N PRO A 583 20.77 -16.87 -20.09
CA PRO A 583 19.87 -15.71 -20.13
C PRO A 583 20.58 -14.42 -20.53
N TRP A 584 21.89 -14.36 -20.30
CA TRP A 584 22.71 -13.16 -20.50
C TRP A 584 23.71 -13.30 -21.64
N TRP A 585 23.57 -14.33 -22.48
CA TRP A 585 24.48 -14.56 -23.60
C TRP A 585 24.45 -13.40 -24.59
N LYS A 586 25.63 -13.01 -25.07
CA LYS A 586 25.79 -11.95 -26.08
C LYS A 586 26.56 -12.42 -27.32
N THR A 587 27.64 -13.16 -27.13
CA THR A 587 28.58 -13.60 -28.17
C THR A 587 29.31 -14.88 -27.72
N GLY A 588 29.97 -15.59 -28.65
CA GLY A 588 30.74 -16.81 -28.36
C GLY A 588 29.92 -18.11 -28.40
N LEU A 589 30.56 -19.25 -28.19
CA LEU A 589 29.87 -20.54 -28.12
C LEU A 589 29.12 -20.69 -26.78
N LYS A 590 27.94 -21.31 -26.83
CA LYS A 590 27.17 -21.70 -25.65
C LYS A 590 27.56 -23.12 -25.28
N GLU A 591 28.58 -23.24 -24.45
CA GLU A 591 29.11 -24.54 -24.08
C GLU A 591 28.20 -25.17 -23.02
N GLN A 592 27.61 -26.32 -23.34
CA GLN A 592 26.52 -26.87 -22.54
C GLN A 592 27.01 -27.51 -21.24
N THR A 593 26.07 -27.60 -20.29
CA THR A 593 26.26 -28.33 -19.03
C THR A 593 25.14 -29.35 -18.90
N VAL A 594 25.53 -30.59 -18.60
CA VAL A 594 24.62 -31.67 -18.22
C VAL A 594 24.75 -31.87 -16.72
N SER A 595 23.63 -31.79 -15.99
CA SER A 595 23.62 -32.07 -14.55
C SER A 595 22.58 -33.13 -14.18
N LYS A 596 22.90 -33.89 -13.13
CA LYS A 596 22.06 -34.95 -12.56
C LYS A 596 22.09 -34.84 -11.04
N LEU A 597 20.99 -35.22 -10.39
CA LEU A 597 20.95 -35.33 -8.93
C LEU A 597 20.39 -36.70 -8.52
N LEU A 598 20.90 -37.20 -7.39
CA LEU A 598 20.43 -38.40 -6.70
C LEU A 598 20.42 -38.12 -5.19
N TRP A 599 19.79 -38.99 -4.41
CA TRP A 599 19.84 -38.87 -2.94
C TRP A 599 19.83 -40.22 -2.23
N ASN A 600 20.27 -40.25 -0.98
CA ASN A 600 20.05 -41.34 -0.04
C ASN A 600 19.77 -40.78 1.36
N ASP A 601 19.80 -41.61 2.41
CA ASP A 601 19.49 -41.14 3.77
C ASP A 601 20.52 -40.16 4.36
N GLU A 602 21.67 -39.98 3.72
CA GLU A 602 22.76 -39.15 4.24
C GLU A 602 23.07 -37.96 3.32
N PHE A 603 23.10 -38.16 2.00
CA PHE A 603 23.62 -37.19 1.04
C PHE A 603 22.59 -36.81 -0.04
N LEU A 604 22.62 -35.54 -0.39
CA LEU A 604 22.27 -35.06 -1.73
C LEU A 604 23.49 -35.21 -2.63
N TYR A 605 23.37 -35.98 -3.71
CA TYR A 605 24.40 -36.11 -4.73
C TYR A 605 24.08 -35.17 -5.89
N VAL A 606 25.10 -34.46 -6.37
CA VAL A 606 25.00 -33.61 -7.56
C VAL A 606 26.20 -33.86 -8.47
N ALA A 607 25.92 -33.98 -9.75
CA ALA A 607 26.93 -34.17 -10.79
C ALA A 607 26.78 -33.12 -11.88
N PHE A 608 27.91 -32.70 -12.43
CA PHE A 608 28.01 -31.80 -13.57
C PHE A 608 28.99 -32.38 -14.59
N ARG A 609 28.63 -32.32 -15.86
CA ARG A 609 29.55 -32.42 -16.99
C ARG A 609 29.42 -31.13 -17.78
N CYS A 610 30.51 -30.39 -17.88
CA CYS A 610 30.58 -29.12 -18.59
C CYS A 610 31.42 -29.34 -19.84
N ASP A 611 30.83 -29.16 -21.02
CA ASP A 611 31.63 -29.00 -22.24
C ASP A 611 32.33 -27.65 -22.13
N ASP A 612 33.62 -27.58 -22.43
CA ASP A 612 34.44 -26.38 -22.21
C ASP A 612 35.71 -26.45 -23.05
N ALA A 613 35.98 -25.39 -23.82
CA ALA A 613 37.15 -25.32 -24.70
C ALA A 613 38.41 -24.77 -24.01
N HIS A 614 38.27 -24.07 -22.87
CA HIS A 614 39.39 -23.43 -22.17
C HIS A 614 39.17 -23.49 -20.65
N ILE A 615 39.65 -24.57 -20.04
CA ILE A 615 39.37 -24.90 -18.64
C ILE A 615 40.41 -24.26 -17.73
N TRP A 616 39.94 -23.43 -16.79
CA TRP A 616 40.78 -22.64 -15.91
C TRP A 616 40.37 -22.74 -14.43
N ALA A 617 41.35 -22.95 -13.54
CA ALA A 617 41.20 -22.79 -12.11
C ALA A 617 42.48 -22.32 -11.41
N GLU A 618 42.40 -21.20 -10.70
CA GLU A 618 43.46 -20.66 -9.84
C GLU A 618 43.14 -20.80 -8.35
N GLN A 619 41.86 -20.85 -8.00
CA GLN A 619 41.43 -20.88 -6.62
C GLN A 619 41.55 -22.30 -6.04
N ILE A 620 42.34 -22.46 -4.98
CA ILE A 620 42.60 -23.76 -4.34
C ILE A 620 42.10 -23.84 -2.90
N GLU A 621 41.89 -22.69 -2.26
CA GLU A 621 41.47 -22.62 -0.85
C GLU A 621 39.94 -22.64 -0.74
N ARG A 622 39.42 -23.23 0.34
CA ARG A 622 38.00 -23.13 0.69
C ARG A 622 37.61 -21.67 0.90
N ASP A 623 36.39 -21.30 0.53
CA ASP A 623 35.83 -19.93 0.64
C ASP A 623 36.57 -18.86 -0.16
N SER A 624 37.47 -19.25 -1.06
CA SER A 624 38.04 -18.35 -2.04
C SER A 624 37.00 -17.97 -3.11
N PRO A 625 37.25 -16.92 -3.92
CA PRO A 625 36.37 -16.50 -5.02
C PRO A 625 36.29 -17.49 -6.20
N VAL A 626 35.94 -18.76 -5.93
CA VAL A 626 35.88 -19.87 -6.90
C VAL A 626 35.01 -19.56 -8.12
N TYR A 627 34.02 -18.66 -7.99
CA TYR A 627 33.20 -18.15 -9.09
C TYR A 627 33.96 -17.40 -10.20
N GLN A 628 35.25 -17.10 -10.00
CA GLN A 628 36.12 -16.51 -11.04
C GLN A 628 36.76 -17.57 -11.95
N ASP A 629 36.87 -18.80 -11.48
CA ASP A 629 37.34 -19.96 -12.24
C ASP A 629 36.19 -20.62 -13.01
N ASP A 630 36.46 -21.69 -13.76
CA ASP A 630 35.39 -22.55 -14.27
C ASP A 630 34.68 -23.25 -13.11
N CYS A 631 33.43 -22.82 -12.88
CA CYS A 631 32.70 -23.07 -11.65
C CYS A 631 31.27 -23.53 -11.94
N VAL A 632 30.80 -24.46 -11.10
CA VAL A 632 29.41 -24.89 -11.03
C VAL A 632 28.86 -24.63 -9.64
N GLU A 633 27.56 -24.32 -9.56
CA GLU A 633 26.93 -23.97 -8.29
C GLU A 633 25.66 -24.76 -8.06
N LEU A 634 25.44 -25.16 -6.80
CA LEU A 634 24.15 -25.60 -6.28
C LEU A 634 23.61 -24.52 -5.34
N PHE A 635 22.47 -23.93 -5.70
CA PHE A 635 21.72 -23.06 -4.80
C PHE A 635 20.45 -23.80 -4.35
N THR A 636 20.15 -23.85 -3.05
CA THR A 636 18.95 -24.54 -2.57
C THR A 636 18.25 -23.81 -1.43
N ALA A 637 16.94 -23.64 -1.56
CA ALA A 637 16.00 -23.29 -0.51
C ALA A 637 15.25 -24.57 -0.09
N PRO A 638 15.71 -25.26 0.97
CA PRO A 638 15.23 -26.60 1.32
C PRO A 638 13.87 -26.59 2.04
N ASN A 639 13.19 -25.44 2.04
CA ASN A 639 11.86 -25.27 2.58
C ASN A 639 11.04 -24.36 1.65
N SER A 640 10.09 -24.97 0.93
CA SER A 640 9.29 -24.30 -0.09
C SER A 640 8.41 -23.15 0.45
N VAL A 641 8.13 -23.12 1.76
CA VAL A 641 7.39 -22.03 2.43
C VAL A 641 8.29 -20.81 2.73
N HIS A 642 9.61 -21.02 2.76
CA HIS A 642 10.62 -20.00 2.99
C HIS A 642 11.60 -19.89 1.80
N PRO A 643 11.13 -19.53 0.59
CA PRO A 643 11.95 -19.60 -0.61
C PRO A 643 13.17 -18.67 -0.59
N PHE A 644 13.16 -17.61 0.24
CA PHE A 644 14.29 -16.69 0.40
C PHE A 644 15.27 -17.08 1.50
N ASN A 645 15.04 -18.18 2.21
CA ASN A 645 16.00 -18.77 3.15
C ASN A 645 16.71 -19.93 2.43
N TYR A 646 17.90 -19.65 1.90
CA TYR A 646 18.59 -20.55 0.99
C TYR A 646 20.09 -20.63 1.25
N PHE A 647 20.72 -21.62 0.65
CA PHE A 647 22.14 -21.90 0.70
C PHE A 647 22.72 -21.90 -0.71
N ASN A 648 24.00 -21.63 -0.85
CA ASN A 648 24.79 -21.84 -2.06
C ASN A 648 26.04 -22.62 -1.72
N ILE A 649 26.40 -23.55 -2.62
CA ILE A 649 27.67 -24.26 -2.64
C ILE A 649 28.20 -24.09 -4.07
N GLU A 650 29.30 -23.35 -4.20
CA GLU A 650 29.97 -22.99 -5.45
C GLU A 650 31.27 -23.79 -5.52
N MET A 651 31.53 -24.49 -6.63
CA MET A 651 32.61 -25.47 -6.73
C MET A 651 33.32 -25.29 -8.06
N ASN A 652 34.63 -25.03 -8.04
CA ASN A 652 35.41 -24.92 -9.27
C ASN A 652 35.89 -26.29 -9.78
N VAL A 653 36.38 -26.32 -11.01
CA VAL A 653 36.96 -27.52 -11.66
C VAL A 653 38.16 -28.10 -10.90
N GLY A 654 38.83 -27.29 -10.07
CA GLY A 654 39.91 -27.74 -9.18
C GLY A 654 39.44 -28.45 -7.89
N GLY A 655 38.13 -28.45 -7.61
CA GLY A 655 37.53 -29.04 -6.41
C GLY A 655 37.54 -28.13 -5.18
N ALA A 656 38.06 -26.91 -5.29
CA ALA A 656 37.88 -25.88 -4.26
C ALA A 656 36.43 -25.40 -4.26
N PHE A 657 35.91 -25.05 -3.08
CA PHE A 657 34.53 -24.62 -2.97
C PHE A 657 34.31 -23.50 -1.95
N LEU A 658 33.27 -22.71 -2.21
CA LEU A 658 32.73 -21.66 -1.34
C LEU A 658 31.29 -22.01 -0.99
N ASP A 659 30.88 -21.69 0.23
CA ASP A 659 29.54 -21.97 0.68
C ASP A 659 29.00 -20.90 1.65
N ARG A 660 27.71 -20.60 1.51
CA ARG A 660 27.03 -19.61 2.37
C ARG A 660 25.60 -20.03 2.70
N HIS A 661 25.11 -19.50 3.81
CA HIS A 661 23.71 -19.53 4.21
C HIS A 661 23.14 -18.11 4.22
N HIS A 662 22.05 -17.91 3.48
CA HIS A 662 21.32 -16.66 3.33
C HIS A 662 19.95 -16.73 4.03
N PRO A 663 19.87 -16.51 5.35
CA PRO A 663 18.62 -16.68 6.12
C PRO A 663 17.55 -15.63 5.79
N SER A 664 17.92 -14.52 5.16
CA SER A 664 17.04 -13.37 4.89
C SER A 664 17.02 -12.96 3.42
N GLY A 665 17.46 -13.84 2.53
CA GLY A 665 17.46 -13.56 1.10
C GLY A 665 18.70 -12.82 0.59
N PRO A 666 18.72 -12.51 -0.72
CA PRO A 666 19.88 -11.94 -1.39
C PRO A 666 20.22 -10.52 -0.93
N GLY A 667 21.51 -10.21 -0.82
CA GLY A 667 22.02 -8.90 -0.42
C GLY A 667 21.79 -8.53 1.06
N LYS A 668 21.45 -9.52 1.89
CA LYS A 668 21.33 -9.40 3.35
C LYS A 668 22.51 -10.04 4.06
N ALA A 669 22.61 -9.83 5.37
CA ALA A 669 23.59 -10.49 6.19
C ALA A 669 23.45 -12.02 6.07
N GLU A 670 24.55 -12.67 5.72
CA GLU A 670 24.73 -14.12 5.74
C GLU A 670 24.86 -14.60 7.19
N THR A 671 24.65 -15.90 7.41
CA THR A 671 25.00 -16.52 8.69
C THR A 671 26.51 -16.50 8.86
N PRO A 672 27.06 -15.80 9.87
CA PRO A 672 28.50 -15.67 10.02
C PRO A 672 29.16 -17.03 10.27
N ASN A 673 30.27 -17.31 9.58
CA ASN A 673 31.07 -18.53 9.72
C ASN A 673 30.27 -19.83 9.50
N TRP A 674 29.23 -19.80 8.66
CA TRP A 674 28.54 -21.02 8.26
C TRP A 674 29.40 -21.77 7.23
N ASN A 675 29.82 -22.98 7.60
CA ASN A 675 30.61 -23.88 6.77
C ASN A 675 29.95 -25.26 6.75
N ALA A 676 29.55 -25.72 5.57
CA ALA A 676 29.09 -27.06 5.28
C ALA A 676 30.16 -28.08 5.65
N ARG A 677 29.72 -29.09 6.39
CA ARG A 677 30.56 -30.18 6.90
C ARG A 677 30.34 -31.43 6.08
N GLY A 678 31.41 -32.21 5.89
CA GLY A 678 31.35 -33.53 5.26
C GLY A 678 31.04 -33.51 3.76
N VAL A 679 31.13 -32.35 3.11
CA VAL A 679 31.02 -32.23 1.65
C VAL A 679 32.21 -32.95 1.02
N ARG A 680 31.94 -33.83 0.06
CA ARG A 680 32.95 -34.54 -0.74
C ARG A 680 32.83 -34.08 -2.19
N ILE A 681 33.94 -33.73 -2.81
CA ILE A 681 34.00 -33.25 -4.20
C ILE A 681 35.14 -33.97 -4.90
N ALA A 682 34.92 -34.40 -6.13
CA ALA A 682 35.96 -34.88 -7.03
C ALA A 682 35.69 -34.38 -8.45
N THR A 683 36.76 -34.19 -9.22
CA THR A 683 36.70 -33.64 -10.57
C THR A 683 37.57 -34.44 -11.54
N THR A 684 37.18 -34.45 -12.81
CA THR A 684 37.98 -35.00 -13.91
C THR A 684 38.00 -33.99 -15.05
N VAL A 685 39.17 -33.74 -15.63
CA VAL A 685 39.35 -32.88 -16.80
C VAL A 685 39.68 -33.76 -18.02
N ASP A 686 38.96 -33.55 -19.12
CA ASP A 686 39.27 -34.09 -20.45
C ASP A 686 39.89 -32.98 -21.31
N GLY A 687 41.18 -32.75 -21.07
CA GLY A 687 41.92 -31.57 -21.56
C GLY A 687 43.16 -31.27 -20.71
N THR A 688 43.67 -30.04 -20.83
CA THR A 688 44.82 -29.49 -20.12
C THR A 688 44.36 -28.32 -19.24
N LEU A 689 44.26 -28.54 -17.92
CA LEU A 689 43.90 -27.48 -16.99
C LEU A 689 44.93 -26.34 -17.01
N ASN A 690 44.44 -25.10 -17.12
CA ASN A 690 45.23 -23.87 -17.10
C ASN A 690 46.15 -23.67 -18.32
N ASP A 691 45.77 -24.16 -19.51
CA ASP A 691 46.48 -23.89 -20.76
C ASP A 691 45.54 -23.35 -21.86
N ASP A 692 45.45 -22.03 -21.99
CA ASP A 692 44.62 -21.41 -23.05
C ASP A 692 45.22 -21.58 -24.47
N THR A 693 46.37 -22.24 -24.63
CA THR A 693 47.02 -22.43 -25.94
C THR A 693 46.52 -23.64 -26.71
N ASP A 694 45.86 -24.59 -26.04
CA ASP A 694 45.19 -25.73 -26.67
C ASP A 694 43.66 -25.58 -26.63
N THR A 695 42.94 -26.69 -26.82
CA THR A 695 41.48 -26.72 -26.80
C THR A 695 41.03 -27.96 -26.07
N ASP A 696 40.36 -27.73 -24.96
CA ASP A 696 39.80 -28.76 -24.09
C ASP A 696 38.48 -29.31 -24.65
N ARG A 697 37.99 -30.40 -24.05
CA ARG A 697 36.70 -31.00 -24.43
C ARG A 697 35.65 -30.80 -23.36
N SER A 698 35.97 -31.18 -22.11
CA SER A 698 35.02 -31.10 -21.01
C SER A 698 35.70 -31.27 -19.66
N TRP A 699 34.98 -30.93 -18.60
CA TRP A 699 35.29 -31.36 -17.26
C TRP A 699 34.04 -31.89 -16.55
N MET A 700 34.26 -32.72 -15.54
CA MET A 700 33.22 -33.27 -14.69
C MET A 700 33.48 -32.88 -13.24
N LEU A 701 32.41 -32.65 -12.51
CA LEU A 701 32.41 -32.48 -11.07
C LEU A 701 31.32 -33.34 -10.47
N GLU A 702 31.68 -34.04 -9.41
CA GLU A 702 30.80 -34.89 -8.64
C GLU A 702 30.89 -34.52 -7.17
N ALA A 703 29.74 -34.35 -6.51
CA ALA A 703 29.70 -33.98 -5.11
C ALA A 703 28.65 -34.76 -4.30
N ALA A 704 29.01 -35.11 -3.07
CA ALA A 704 28.11 -35.61 -2.05
C ALA A 704 27.99 -34.60 -0.91
N ILE A 705 26.77 -34.12 -0.66
CA ILE A 705 26.49 -33.04 0.30
C ILE A 705 25.58 -33.58 1.41
N PRO A 706 26.05 -33.67 2.66
CA PRO A 706 25.22 -34.19 3.75
C PRO A 706 23.97 -33.34 3.99
N PHE A 707 22.81 -33.99 4.12
CA PHE A 707 21.54 -33.31 4.43
C PHE A 707 21.56 -32.58 5.77
N ALA A 708 22.40 -33.00 6.71
CA ALA A 708 22.58 -32.35 8.00
C ALA A 708 22.96 -30.86 7.88
N ASN A 709 23.58 -30.44 6.78
CA ASN A 709 23.92 -29.04 6.53
C ASN A 709 22.69 -28.15 6.32
N PHE A 710 21.54 -28.73 5.96
CA PHE A 710 20.31 -28.01 5.65
C PHE A 710 19.27 -28.06 6.79
N ALA A 711 19.57 -28.76 7.88
CA ALA A 711 18.63 -29.05 8.98
C ALA A 711 18.09 -27.80 9.70
N SER A 712 18.78 -26.66 9.61
CA SER A 712 18.32 -25.40 10.20
C SER A 712 17.16 -24.74 9.45
N VAL A 713 16.85 -25.20 8.24
CA VAL A 713 15.85 -24.59 7.35
C VAL A 713 14.87 -25.62 6.78
N ALA A 714 15.38 -26.77 6.37
CA ALA A 714 14.62 -27.85 5.77
C ALA A 714 13.51 -28.35 6.70
N GLN A 715 12.39 -28.77 6.11
CA GLN A 715 11.30 -29.37 6.89
C GLN A 715 11.69 -30.77 7.42
N HIS A 716 12.41 -31.56 6.62
CA HIS A 716 12.96 -32.85 7.00
C HIS A 716 14.40 -32.99 6.48
N THR A 717 15.26 -33.63 7.27
CA THR A 717 16.62 -34.04 6.89
C THR A 717 16.93 -35.42 7.50
N PRO A 718 17.14 -36.48 6.70
CA PRO A 718 16.99 -36.51 5.24
C PRO A 718 15.55 -36.16 4.78
N PRO A 719 15.36 -35.70 3.54
CA PRO A 719 14.04 -35.44 2.99
C PRO A 719 13.15 -36.69 3.03
N HIS A 720 11.86 -36.49 3.23
CA HIS A 720 10.87 -37.54 3.02
C HIS A 720 10.47 -37.62 1.54
N LEU A 721 9.89 -38.76 1.13
CA LEU A 721 9.27 -38.87 -0.18
C LEU A 721 8.22 -37.77 -0.38
N GLU A 722 8.19 -37.20 -1.58
CA GLU A 722 7.36 -36.06 -1.98
C GLU A 722 7.74 -34.71 -1.35
N ASP A 723 8.78 -34.63 -0.53
CA ASP A 723 9.29 -33.34 -0.08
C ASP A 723 9.69 -32.48 -1.28
N VAL A 724 9.32 -31.21 -1.21
CA VAL A 724 9.57 -30.23 -2.27
C VAL A 724 10.59 -29.21 -1.79
N TRP A 725 11.73 -29.18 -2.46
CA TRP A 725 12.72 -28.10 -2.30
C TRP A 725 12.71 -27.22 -3.55
N HIS A 726 13.16 -25.98 -3.41
CA HIS A 726 13.49 -25.15 -4.56
C HIS A 726 15.01 -25.09 -4.70
N LEU A 727 15.56 -25.35 -5.87
CA LEU A 727 17.00 -25.23 -6.11
C LEU A 727 17.31 -24.72 -7.51
N ASN A 728 18.52 -24.23 -7.72
CA ASN A 728 19.05 -23.96 -9.05
C ASN A 728 20.46 -24.54 -9.18
N LEU A 729 20.81 -24.82 -10.41
CA LEU A 729 22.13 -25.30 -10.81
C LEU A 729 22.68 -24.31 -11.80
N ASN A 730 23.89 -23.80 -11.56
CA ASN A 730 24.49 -22.74 -12.37
C ASN A 730 25.86 -23.16 -12.87
N ARG A 731 26.27 -22.61 -14.01
CA ARG A 731 27.66 -22.60 -14.50
C ARG A 731 28.08 -21.15 -14.70
N LEU A 732 29.25 -20.81 -14.17
CA LEU A 732 29.82 -19.48 -14.29
C LEU A 732 31.35 -19.48 -14.32
N GLY A 733 31.90 -18.34 -14.72
CA GLY A 733 33.34 -18.08 -14.70
C GLY A 733 34.03 -18.67 -15.93
N GLY A 734 35.34 -18.87 -15.82
CA GLY A 734 36.25 -19.17 -16.93
C GLY A 734 37.05 -17.94 -17.38
N LYS A 735 38.31 -18.14 -17.74
CA LYS A 735 39.25 -17.03 -18.03
C LYS A 735 39.08 -16.46 -19.45
N THR A 736 39.04 -17.32 -20.46
CA THR A 736 39.05 -16.92 -21.87
C THR A 736 37.64 -16.91 -22.48
N ASN A 737 36.79 -17.85 -22.10
CA ASN A 737 35.47 -18.14 -22.66
C ASN A 737 34.37 -18.15 -21.56
N PRO A 738 34.24 -17.08 -20.74
CA PRO A 738 33.41 -17.16 -19.55
C PRO A 738 31.96 -17.54 -19.86
N GLN A 739 31.48 -18.60 -19.22
CA GLN A 739 30.11 -19.07 -19.38
C GLN A 739 29.22 -18.49 -18.29
N TYR A 740 27.95 -18.26 -18.58
CA TYR A 740 26.95 -17.87 -17.59
C TYR A 740 25.62 -18.53 -17.94
N SER A 741 25.35 -19.66 -17.30
CA SER A 741 24.18 -20.48 -17.62
C SER A 741 23.56 -21.11 -16.38
N GLN A 742 22.29 -21.48 -16.50
CA GLN A 742 21.47 -21.96 -15.38
C GLN A 742 20.50 -23.04 -15.85
N TRP A 743 20.22 -24.03 -15.01
CA TRP A 743 19.13 -24.96 -15.23
C TRP A 743 17.77 -24.24 -15.27
N SER A 744 17.44 -23.50 -14.20
CA SER A 744 16.28 -22.64 -14.15
C SER A 744 16.69 -21.18 -14.46
N PRO A 745 16.30 -20.63 -15.63
CA PRO A 745 16.81 -19.33 -16.08
C PRO A 745 16.30 -18.17 -15.22
N GLY A 746 17.25 -17.38 -14.70
CA GLY A 746 17.00 -16.05 -14.16
C GLY A 746 16.52 -15.06 -15.24
N ARG A 747 15.82 -14.00 -14.83
CA ARG A 747 15.41 -12.87 -15.69
C ARG A 747 15.94 -11.53 -15.19
N THR A 748 17.11 -11.57 -14.59
CA THR A 748 17.81 -10.36 -14.16
C THR A 748 18.48 -9.69 -15.36
N GLU A 749 18.58 -8.37 -15.33
CA GLU A 749 19.20 -7.58 -16.41
C GLU A 749 20.69 -7.92 -16.63
N ARG A 750 21.34 -8.41 -15.58
CA ARG A 750 22.74 -8.84 -15.56
C ARG A 750 22.88 -10.21 -14.88
N PRO A 751 23.97 -10.96 -15.11
CA PRO A 751 24.28 -12.18 -14.37
C PRO A 751 24.08 -12.00 -12.87
N GLN A 752 23.14 -12.75 -12.32
CA GLN A 752 22.79 -12.73 -10.89
C GLN A 752 22.14 -14.07 -10.53
N PHE A 753 22.89 -14.88 -9.79
CA PHE A 753 22.51 -16.23 -9.39
C PHE A 753 21.81 -16.29 -8.02
N HIS A 754 22.05 -15.30 -7.14
CA HIS A 754 21.34 -15.11 -5.86
C HIS A 754 19.91 -14.59 -6.08
N ALA A 755 19.09 -15.41 -6.71
CA ALA A 755 17.76 -15.04 -7.14
C ALA A 755 16.77 -16.20 -6.85
N PRO A 756 16.53 -16.53 -5.56
CA PRO A 756 15.71 -17.67 -5.14
C PRO A 756 14.30 -17.72 -5.73
N GLN A 757 13.76 -16.56 -6.11
CA GLN A 757 12.49 -16.48 -6.82
C GLN A 757 12.49 -17.17 -8.20
N TYR A 758 13.67 -17.50 -8.77
CA TYR A 758 13.83 -18.22 -10.04
C TYR A 758 14.25 -19.68 -9.86
N PHE A 759 14.38 -20.18 -8.63
CA PHE A 759 14.81 -21.57 -8.43
C PHE A 759 13.80 -22.54 -9.04
N GLY A 760 14.34 -23.60 -9.65
CA GLY A 760 13.61 -24.77 -10.11
C GLY A 760 12.97 -25.51 -8.94
N ARG A 761 11.99 -26.35 -9.23
CA ARG A 761 11.33 -27.19 -8.22
C ARG A 761 11.92 -28.59 -8.26
N VAL A 762 12.29 -29.13 -7.11
CA VAL A 762 12.71 -30.53 -7.01
C VAL A 762 11.84 -31.31 -6.05
N ILE A 763 11.64 -32.59 -6.37
CA ILE A 763 10.79 -33.50 -5.60
C ILE A 763 11.61 -34.75 -5.29
N PHE A 764 11.70 -35.11 -4.01
CA PHE A 764 12.37 -36.35 -3.60
C PHE A 764 11.46 -37.55 -3.88
N ARG A 765 11.96 -38.50 -4.66
CA ARG A 765 11.24 -39.70 -5.10
C ARG A 765 12.01 -40.95 -4.70
N GLU A 766 11.29 -42.07 -4.70
CA GLU A 766 11.89 -43.40 -4.58
C GLU A 766 12.81 -43.69 -5.75
#